data_AF-A0A1G7HYX7-F1
#
_entry.id   AF-A0A1G7HYX7-F1
#
_cell.length_a   1.000
_cell.length_b   1.000
_cell.length_c   1.000
_cell.angle_alpha   90.00
_cell.angle_beta   90.00
_cell.angle_gamma   90.00
#
_symmetry.space_group_name_H-M   'P 1'
#
loop_
_entity.id
_entity.type
_entity.pdbx_description
1 polymer ?
#
loop_
_entity_poly.entity_id
_entity_poly.type
_entity_poly.pdbx_seq_one_letter_code
_entity_poly.pdbx_strand_id
1 'polypeptide(L)'
;MKIHFLQILNGSSLPEKVKRLIVVCILFVISATLQPVSSQTAGVWKSLFNGKNLDGWTITGGDGKARVENGCIVLNMKANTKEHTFLRTNKIYRDFIFEVDCRRDTAFQYGILFRAQNAPDTAHVRLNGYQVKVDHTARNWTGGIFDDFGTSWNWLYTLQQDKRAQHAEKRVGEWNRWRIEAIGNEIKVWLNGIPTAHLVNSKYDEGYIAFKIHFLGNNPEREKASSWFKNIRIIDVNVPQYAMKIDIPAKEIKEEVSVAFDTACKPLAFGVDRLQKAFQNSGQQVIATNITANPAQDISVIISKADTSIKKEGFRISFLNKKLRITAIDTTGAMYGLLEVAEQIQLGNVWQEVKAKTVNPHFAVRAIKFNLPWSSYRSGPAMEENMELCKDLHFWQAFLDQMADNRFNILSLWNIHPFSFMVKPVNFPAANNFSDEEMKERKHFFTSLFRMARERGIEPFIVNWNIAVSPEFAKAYGVKERNDTSAIVKQYTREVVTQVINEYPDLAGIGITLADWMSNFKTANGDLPDMTPKDREDWIEETVVAGIKAANRPIKLLHRSVLSSDPLEMRRVINNADLPDTTLVEVKFNWSHGHSTPVLAMTHDSHSGKKDDGYWNPLPVNYRIEWMIRNEDFFILRWGQPDFIRAHIAENTHDFVNGYFVGSEGYIPAKDFSHIDNNHRNWDYAFQKQWLFYKLWGRLLYDPSTPNEVFEEGFNTRYGNGEGPRLLTAYTEASQMPLSLASFFAATWDYTLYSEGFLAPFAANAGLHDTVSSFISVDELIDHPVLDPKFISIADYVKAMDENKTLTSDKVTPLMLADSLELAGRDVLKLVKPLQTASVTPLACELDDLETWAYLSLYFADKLRAGVALQEFRRTGNKLQQANAVTLLGNCLIYWEKISKITSSHYKEVPYLEGYKSSSNSFKDAKYFSWTKYTLQAERDINIAKGARPF
;
A
#
# COMPACT_ATOMS: atom_id res chain seq x y z
N MET A 1 -2.04 41.51 -18.88
CA MET A 1 -1.69 42.68 -18.03
C MET A 1 -1.81 44.04 -18.72
N LYS A 2 -1.24 44.28 -19.93
CA LYS A 2 -1.29 45.60 -20.62
C LYS A 2 -2.70 46.17 -20.87
N ILE A 3 -3.67 45.32 -21.24
CA ILE A 3 -5.03 45.76 -21.61
C ILE A 3 -5.85 46.15 -20.38
N HIS A 4 -5.64 45.47 -19.24
CA HIS A 4 -6.41 45.69 -18.01
C HIS A 4 -6.04 47.00 -17.31
N PHE A 5 -4.76 47.41 -17.37
CA PHE A 5 -4.28 48.61 -16.70
C PHE A 5 -4.70 49.91 -17.41
N LEU A 6 -4.76 49.90 -18.75
CA LEU A 6 -5.25 51.02 -19.55
C LEU A 6 -6.76 51.26 -19.35
N GLN A 7 -7.52 50.18 -19.13
CA GLN A 7 -8.95 50.27 -18.81
C GLN A 7 -9.20 50.91 -17.42
N ILE A 8 -8.35 50.60 -16.43
CA ILE A 8 -8.44 51.19 -15.08
C ILE A 8 -8.09 52.69 -15.10
N LEU A 9 -7.06 53.11 -15.85
CA LEU A 9 -6.68 54.52 -15.96
C LEU A 9 -7.75 55.37 -16.68
N ASN A 10 -8.39 54.81 -17.71
CA ASN A 10 -9.47 55.48 -18.44
C ASN A 10 -10.74 55.69 -17.59
N GLY A 11 -11.00 54.82 -16.60
CA GLY A 11 -12.12 54.94 -15.66
C GLY A 11 -11.89 55.86 -14.46
N SER A 12 -10.69 56.42 -14.28
CA SER A 12 -10.36 57.28 -13.12
C SER A 12 -10.76 58.75 -13.31
N SER A 13 -11.10 59.44 -12.22
CA SER A 13 -11.47 60.87 -12.17
C SER A 13 -10.29 61.85 -12.26
N LEU A 14 -9.10 61.36 -12.58
CA LEU A 14 -7.88 62.17 -12.65
C LEU A 14 -7.85 63.09 -13.89
N PRO A 15 -7.24 64.29 -13.81
CA PRO A 15 -7.07 65.17 -14.97
C PRO A 15 -6.22 64.52 -16.07
N GLU A 16 -6.55 64.78 -17.34
CA GLU A 16 -5.86 64.20 -18.52
C GLU A 16 -4.34 64.41 -18.51
N LYS A 17 -3.86 65.56 -18.03
CA LYS A 17 -2.43 65.83 -17.90
C LYS A 17 -1.74 64.90 -16.90
N VAL A 18 -2.44 64.49 -15.83
CA VAL A 18 -1.93 63.56 -14.81
C VAL A 18 -1.95 62.12 -15.33
N LYS A 19 -3.00 61.72 -16.07
CA LYS A 19 -3.04 60.42 -16.75
C LYS A 19 -1.90 60.27 -17.76
N ARG A 20 -1.63 61.31 -18.56
CA ARG A 20 -0.49 61.36 -19.48
C ARG A 20 0.85 61.29 -18.74
N LEU A 21 0.98 61.99 -17.61
CA LEU A 21 2.21 61.95 -16.81
C LEU A 21 2.45 60.56 -16.19
N ILE A 22 1.41 59.88 -15.71
CA ILE A 22 1.49 58.51 -15.18
C ILE A 22 1.87 57.52 -16.29
N VAL A 23 1.27 57.64 -17.48
CA VAL A 23 1.63 56.83 -18.65
C VAL A 23 3.07 57.07 -19.08
N VAL A 24 3.53 58.33 -19.08
CA VAL A 24 4.92 58.69 -19.42
C VAL A 24 5.90 58.19 -18.37
N CYS A 25 5.60 58.31 -17.07
CA CYS A 25 6.45 57.77 -15.99
C CYS A 25 6.53 56.24 -16.03
N ILE A 26 5.43 55.54 -16.32
CA ILE A 26 5.43 54.08 -16.47
C ILE A 26 6.18 53.66 -17.74
N LEU A 27 6.05 54.39 -18.85
CA LEU A 27 6.85 54.15 -20.06
C LEU A 27 8.34 54.41 -19.82
N PHE A 28 8.71 55.39 -18.97
CA PHE A 28 10.09 55.68 -18.61
C PHE A 28 10.68 54.60 -17.67
N VAL A 29 9.89 54.06 -16.74
CA VAL A 29 10.29 52.92 -15.87
C VAL A 29 10.41 51.61 -16.66
N ILE A 30 9.56 51.41 -17.68
CA ILE A 30 9.66 50.26 -18.60
C ILE A 30 10.84 50.43 -19.56
N SER A 31 11.17 51.66 -19.99
CA SER A 31 12.32 51.91 -20.86
C SER A 31 13.67 51.90 -20.13
N ALA A 32 13.68 52.15 -18.81
CA ALA A 32 14.89 52.08 -17.97
C ALA A 32 15.20 50.67 -17.44
N THR A 33 14.33 49.69 -17.69
CA THR A 33 14.55 48.25 -17.37
C THR A 33 14.72 47.36 -18.59
N LEU A 34 14.65 47.92 -19.80
CA LEU A 34 14.99 47.24 -21.04
C LEU A 34 16.46 47.50 -21.38
N GLN A 35 17.36 46.83 -20.65
CA GLN A 35 18.60 46.42 -21.30
C GLN A 35 18.19 45.50 -22.47
N PRO A 36 18.79 45.65 -23.67
CA PRO A 36 18.63 44.63 -24.68
C PRO A 36 19.16 43.33 -24.07
N VAL A 37 18.29 42.33 -23.90
CA VAL A 37 18.71 40.93 -23.73
C VAL A 37 19.29 40.49 -25.06
N SER A 38 20.48 40.99 -25.33
CA SER A 38 21.43 40.46 -26.28
C SER A 38 22.45 39.72 -25.43
N SER A 39 22.47 38.40 -25.59
CA SER A 39 23.50 37.48 -25.10
C SER A 39 23.45 37.06 -23.63
N GLN A 40 22.52 36.15 -23.29
CA GLN A 40 22.70 35.22 -22.16
C GLN A 40 22.52 33.75 -22.55
N THR A 41 22.72 33.42 -23.84
CA THR A 41 22.81 32.04 -24.32
C THR A 41 24.22 31.67 -24.81
N ALA A 42 25.12 32.65 -24.98
CA ALA A 42 26.40 32.43 -25.64
C ALA A 42 27.33 31.43 -24.92
N GLY A 43 27.17 31.23 -23.60
CA GLY A 43 27.99 30.30 -22.81
C GLY A 43 27.44 28.87 -22.65
N VAL A 44 26.16 28.61 -22.98
CA VAL A 44 25.51 27.31 -22.74
C VAL A 44 25.55 26.40 -23.97
N TRP A 45 25.54 27.01 -25.17
CA TRP A 45 25.64 26.30 -26.43
C TRP A 45 27.05 25.74 -26.64
N LYS A 46 27.15 24.43 -26.82
CA LYS A 46 28.38 23.75 -27.24
C LYS A 46 28.36 23.58 -28.75
N SER A 47 29.41 24.02 -29.44
CA SER A 47 29.56 23.71 -30.87
C SER A 47 29.92 22.24 -31.03
N LEU A 48 29.22 21.53 -31.91
CA LEU A 48 29.55 20.14 -32.28
C LEU A 48 30.48 20.07 -33.50
N PHE A 49 30.76 21.19 -34.14
CA PHE A 49 31.64 21.27 -35.29
C PHE A 49 32.64 22.40 -35.13
N ASN A 50 33.93 22.11 -35.35
CA ASN A 50 35.02 23.06 -35.15
C ASN A 50 35.29 23.96 -36.37
N GLY A 51 34.56 23.76 -37.48
CA GLY A 51 34.71 24.54 -38.71
C GLY A 51 35.93 24.18 -39.56
N LYS A 52 36.79 23.26 -39.12
CA LYS A 52 38.09 22.96 -39.75
C LYS A 52 38.21 21.52 -40.23
N ASN A 53 37.78 20.54 -39.43
CA ASN A 53 37.88 19.11 -39.73
C ASN A 53 36.69 18.35 -39.11
N LEU A 54 36.66 17.02 -39.25
CA LEU A 54 35.58 16.18 -38.74
C LEU A 54 35.84 15.60 -37.34
N ASP A 55 36.74 16.20 -36.55
CA ASP A 55 36.98 15.75 -35.18
C ASP A 55 35.67 15.77 -34.36
N GLY A 56 35.40 14.67 -33.67
CA GLY A 56 34.13 14.45 -32.95
C GLY A 56 33.03 13.77 -33.78
N TRP A 57 33.28 13.49 -35.06
CA TRP A 57 32.37 12.80 -35.97
C TRP A 57 32.97 11.51 -36.53
N THR A 58 32.13 10.51 -36.76
CA THR A 58 32.50 9.21 -37.32
C THR A 58 31.56 8.85 -38.47
N ILE A 59 32.11 8.36 -39.59
CA ILE A 59 31.32 7.76 -40.67
C ILE A 59 30.95 6.33 -40.29
N THR A 60 29.70 5.94 -40.50
CA THR A 60 29.17 4.60 -40.20
C THR A 60 28.25 4.16 -41.34
N GLY A 61 28.32 2.90 -41.77
CA GLY A 61 27.55 2.37 -42.90
C GLY A 61 28.32 2.39 -44.22
N GLY A 62 27.63 2.69 -45.33
CA GLY A 62 28.19 2.60 -46.69
C GLY A 62 29.31 3.62 -47.03
N ASP A 63 29.63 3.72 -48.31
CA ASP A 63 30.79 4.50 -48.80
C ASP A 63 30.53 6.00 -49.10
N GLY A 64 29.50 6.60 -48.53
CA GLY A 64 29.24 8.05 -48.66
C GLY A 64 30.42 8.89 -48.17
N LYS A 65 30.62 10.07 -48.75
CA LYS A 65 31.76 10.94 -48.41
C LYS A 65 31.32 12.12 -47.55
N ALA A 66 32.07 12.37 -46.47
CA ALA A 66 31.98 13.60 -45.68
C ALA A 66 33.29 14.37 -45.79
N ARG A 67 33.20 15.70 -45.91
CA ARG A 67 34.36 16.60 -46.00
C ARG A 67 34.03 17.97 -45.42
N VAL A 68 35.05 18.77 -45.15
CA VAL A 68 34.88 20.15 -44.72
C VAL A 68 35.19 21.10 -45.88
N GLU A 69 34.30 22.04 -46.15
CA GLU A 69 34.51 23.12 -47.12
C GLU A 69 33.82 24.39 -46.65
N ASN A 70 34.53 25.52 -46.75
CA ASN A 70 34.02 26.85 -46.40
C ASN A 70 33.37 26.90 -45.00
N GLY A 71 33.98 26.23 -44.01
CA GLY A 71 33.46 26.16 -42.65
C GLY A 71 32.15 25.39 -42.51
N CYS A 72 31.82 24.51 -43.46
CA CYS A 72 30.64 23.64 -43.45
C CYS A 72 31.06 22.17 -43.54
N ILE A 73 30.28 21.29 -42.92
CA ILE A 73 30.31 19.86 -43.23
C ILE A 73 29.53 19.66 -44.53
N VAL A 74 30.15 19.01 -45.52
CA VAL A 74 29.54 18.67 -46.81
C VAL A 74 29.46 17.16 -46.92
N LEU A 75 28.26 16.66 -47.18
CA LEU A 75 27.98 15.26 -47.40
C LEU A 75 27.62 15.03 -48.87
N ASN A 76 28.31 14.08 -49.49
CA ASN A 76 28.12 13.70 -50.88
C ASN A 76 27.67 12.24 -50.98
N MET A 77 26.64 12.01 -51.81
CA MET A 77 26.27 10.65 -52.19
C MET A 77 27.34 10.03 -53.09
N LYS A 78 27.43 8.70 -53.07
CA LYS A 78 28.30 7.91 -53.95
C LYS A 78 27.44 6.84 -54.61
N ALA A 79 27.51 6.74 -55.93
CA ALA A 79 26.82 5.72 -56.70
C ALA A 79 27.37 4.33 -56.36
N ASN A 80 26.57 3.30 -56.64
CA ASN A 80 26.89 1.91 -56.35
C ASN A 80 27.10 1.60 -54.85
N THR A 81 26.47 2.37 -53.96
CA THR A 81 26.44 2.08 -52.52
C THR A 81 25.36 1.05 -52.19
N LYS A 82 25.71 0.05 -51.36
CA LYS A 82 24.80 -1.06 -50.99
C LYS A 82 23.84 -0.73 -49.84
N GLU A 83 24.16 0.29 -49.05
CA GLU A 83 23.38 0.71 -47.88
C GLU A 83 23.55 2.22 -47.62
N HIS A 84 22.77 2.76 -46.68
CA HIS A 84 22.88 4.14 -46.23
C HIS A 84 24.23 4.41 -45.52
N THR A 85 24.70 5.65 -45.61
CA THR A 85 25.88 6.12 -44.86
C THR A 85 25.46 7.20 -43.89
N PHE A 86 26.07 7.24 -42.72
CA PHE A 86 25.76 8.20 -41.67
C PHE A 86 27.05 8.88 -41.21
N LEU A 87 27.03 10.20 -41.08
CA LEU A 87 28.05 10.92 -40.31
C LEU A 87 27.46 11.21 -38.92
N ARG A 88 27.94 10.50 -37.90
CA ARG A 88 27.40 10.59 -36.53
C ARG A 88 28.35 11.25 -35.55
N THR A 89 27.82 11.79 -34.46
CA THR A 89 28.60 12.23 -33.31
C THR A 89 29.29 11.03 -32.63
N ASN A 90 30.42 11.28 -31.98
CA ASN A 90 31.09 10.26 -31.16
C ASN A 90 30.40 10.06 -29.79
N LYS A 91 29.70 11.08 -29.30
CA LYS A 91 28.97 11.08 -28.02
C LYS A 91 27.48 10.70 -28.20
N ILE A 92 26.94 10.00 -27.20
CA ILE A 92 25.51 9.69 -27.00
C ILE A 92 24.84 10.80 -26.18
N TYR A 93 23.61 11.15 -26.54
CA TYR A 93 22.81 12.17 -25.87
C TYR A 93 21.43 11.61 -25.49
N ARG A 94 20.99 11.91 -24.27
CA ARG A 94 19.65 11.59 -23.75
C ARG A 94 18.71 12.77 -23.93
N ASP A 95 18.84 13.75 -23.04
CA ASP A 95 18.13 15.03 -23.12
C ASP A 95 19.00 16.08 -23.81
N PHE A 96 18.46 16.75 -24.81
CA PHE A 96 19.17 17.82 -25.51
C PHE A 96 18.26 18.79 -26.25
N ILE A 97 18.82 19.96 -26.52
CA ILE A 97 18.34 20.90 -27.53
C ILE A 97 19.43 21.03 -28.58
N PHE A 98 19.13 20.68 -29.82
CA PHE A 98 20.05 20.67 -30.93
C PHE A 98 19.61 21.66 -32.00
N GLU A 99 20.55 22.44 -32.53
CA GLU A 99 20.31 23.33 -33.66
C GLU A 99 21.37 23.21 -34.74
N VAL A 100 20.92 23.31 -36.00
CA VAL A 100 21.78 23.24 -37.18
C VAL A 100 21.20 24.02 -38.35
N ASP A 101 22.07 24.64 -39.15
CA ASP A 101 21.70 25.16 -40.46
C ASP A 101 22.00 24.11 -41.52
N CYS A 102 20.98 23.77 -42.33
CA CYS A 102 21.08 22.80 -43.42
C CYS A 102 20.79 23.47 -44.77
N ARG A 103 21.54 23.11 -45.80
CA ARG A 103 21.28 23.48 -47.19
C ARG A 103 21.49 22.27 -48.10
N ARG A 104 20.73 22.17 -49.18
CA ARG A 104 20.88 21.17 -50.23
C ARG A 104 21.02 21.83 -51.60
N ASP A 105 21.85 21.25 -52.46
CA ASP A 105 22.11 21.80 -53.79
C ASP A 105 21.17 21.26 -54.87
N THR A 106 20.53 20.12 -54.62
CA THR A 106 19.56 19.49 -55.54
C THR A 106 18.33 18.97 -54.79
N ALA A 107 17.33 18.47 -55.52
CA ALA A 107 16.15 17.83 -54.93
C ALA A 107 16.41 16.36 -54.59
N PHE A 108 16.78 16.07 -53.34
CA PHE A 108 16.95 14.71 -52.83
C PHE A 108 16.65 14.63 -51.32
N GLN A 109 16.16 13.49 -50.85
CA GLN A 109 15.82 13.30 -49.45
C GLN A 109 17.08 13.16 -48.61
N TYR A 110 17.14 13.86 -47.48
CA TYR A 110 18.13 13.66 -46.42
C TYR A 110 17.43 13.82 -45.06
N GLY A 111 18.13 13.57 -43.97
CA GLY A 111 17.60 13.90 -42.66
C GLY A 111 18.63 13.81 -41.55
N ILE A 112 18.17 14.26 -40.39
CA ILE A 112 18.95 14.29 -39.16
C ILE A 112 18.35 13.22 -38.26
N LEU A 113 19.13 12.19 -37.98
CA LEU A 113 18.81 11.19 -36.98
C LEU A 113 19.24 11.72 -35.61
N PHE A 114 18.45 11.40 -34.60
CA PHE A 114 18.74 11.75 -33.21
C PHE A 114 18.24 10.64 -32.29
N ARG A 115 18.87 10.51 -31.12
CA ARG A 115 18.77 9.31 -30.27
C ARG A 115 19.02 8.03 -31.08
N ALA A 116 19.98 8.09 -31.99
CA ALA A 116 20.31 7.01 -32.89
C ALA A 116 21.18 5.96 -32.19
N GLN A 117 20.80 4.69 -32.29
CA GLN A 117 21.50 3.54 -31.70
C GLN A 117 22.08 2.66 -32.80
N ASN A 118 23.10 1.87 -32.46
CA ASN A 118 23.67 0.90 -33.40
C ASN A 118 22.61 -0.16 -33.75
N ALA A 119 22.44 -0.44 -35.04
CA ALA A 119 21.54 -1.50 -35.49
C ALA A 119 22.21 -2.88 -35.36
N PRO A 120 21.45 -3.98 -35.18
CA PRO A 120 21.99 -5.34 -35.29
C PRO A 120 22.64 -5.58 -36.66
N ASP A 121 23.68 -6.42 -36.72
CA ASP A 121 24.45 -6.68 -37.94
C ASP A 121 23.60 -7.16 -39.13
N THR A 122 22.47 -7.80 -38.84
CA THR A 122 21.50 -8.33 -39.81
C THR A 122 20.60 -7.26 -40.42
N ALA A 123 20.62 -6.01 -39.93
CA ALA A 123 19.77 -4.93 -40.45
C ALA A 123 20.31 -4.34 -41.77
N HIS A 124 19.41 -3.80 -42.58
CA HIS A 124 19.73 -3.11 -43.85
C HIS A 124 20.34 -1.71 -43.68
N VAL A 125 20.45 -1.23 -42.43
CA VAL A 125 21.05 0.05 -42.03
C VAL A 125 21.87 -0.16 -40.77
N ARG A 126 22.85 0.71 -40.51
CA ARG A 126 23.75 0.60 -39.33
C ARG A 126 23.36 1.44 -38.13
N LEU A 127 22.41 2.36 -38.29
CA LEU A 127 21.87 3.17 -37.20
C LEU A 127 20.34 3.16 -37.27
N ASN A 128 19.69 3.08 -36.11
CA ASN A 128 18.24 3.18 -35.94
C ASN A 128 17.94 4.32 -34.97
N GLY A 129 16.88 5.09 -35.20
CA GLY A 129 16.47 6.16 -34.29
C GLY A 129 15.40 7.04 -34.90
N TYR A 130 15.04 8.10 -34.19
CA TYR A 130 14.15 9.11 -34.75
C TYR A 130 14.87 9.90 -35.85
N GLN A 131 14.20 10.13 -36.96
CA GLN A 131 14.70 10.97 -38.04
C GLN A 131 13.74 12.15 -38.27
N VAL A 132 14.25 13.38 -38.21
CA VAL A 132 13.58 14.49 -38.90
C VAL A 132 13.98 14.44 -40.36
N LYS A 133 12.99 14.28 -41.23
CA LYS A 133 13.21 14.01 -42.65
C LYS A 133 12.94 15.26 -43.49
N VAL A 134 13.71 15.41 -44.56
CA VAL A 134 13.41 16.31 -45.67
C VAL A 134 12.70 15.53 -46.76
N ASP A 135 11.46 15.92 -47.07
CA ASP A 135 10.56 15.20 -47.97
C ASP A 135 10.27 16.03 -49.22
N HIS A 136 10.90 15.66 -50.35
CA HIS A 136 10.67 16.29 -51.65
C HIS A 136 9.62 15.60 -52.51
N THR A 137 8.74 14.80 -51.90
CA THR A 137 7.53 14.33 -52.59
C THR A 137 6.44 15.40 -52.52
N ALA A 138 5.37 15.24 -53.30
CA ALA A 138 4.22 16.16 -53.28
C ALA A 138 3.54 16.32 -51.91
N ARG A 139 3.88 15.47 -50.91
CA ARG A 139 3.38 15.55 -49.53
C ARG A 139 3.94 16.74 -48.76
N ASN A 140 5.17 17.18 -49.08
CA ASN A 140 5.89 18.25 -48.39
C ASN A 140 5.97 18.05 -46.86
N TRP A 141 6.33 16.85 -46.39
CA TRP A 141 6.45 16.56 -44.95
C TRP A 141 7.85 16.85 -44.37
N THR A 142 8.55 17.84 -44.90
CA THR A 142 9.83 18.28 -44.33
C THR A 142 9.61 18.81 -42.91
N GLY A 143 10.23 18.16 -41.92
CA GLY A 143 10.06 18.48 -40.50
C GLY A 143 9.20 17.49 -39.71
N GLY A 144 8.55 16.54 -40.39
CA GLY A 144 7.92 15.40 -39.73
C GLY A 144 8.95 14.43 -39.13
N ILE A 145 8.50 13.62 -38.17
CA ILE A 145 9.32 12.61 -37.48
C ILE A 145 9.02 11.24 -38.10
N PHE A 146 10.08 10.55 -38.49
CA PHE A 146 10.06 9.23 -39.12
C PHE A 146 10.86 8.23 -38.26
N ASP A 147 10.38 6.99 -38.20
CA ASP A 147 11.11 5.89 -37.57
C ASP A 147 11.86 5.09 -38.64
N ASP A 148 13.19 5.19 -38.63
CA ASP A 148 14.05 4.62 -39.67
C ASP A 148 14.51 3.19 -39.29
N PHE A 149 13.60 2.36 -38.76
CA PHE A 149 13.88 1.00 -38.25
C PHE A 149 13.25 -0.12 -39.09
N GLY A 150 14.07 -1.09 -39.51
CA GLY A 150 13.62 -2.38 -40.05
C GLY A 150 12.69 -2.27 -41.27
N THR A 151 11.63 -3.10 -41.31
CA THR A 151 10.58 -3.09 -42.35
C THR A 151 9.50 -2.03 -42.13
N SER A 152 9.52 -1.34 -40.99
CA SER A 152 8.49 -0.38 -40.56
C SER A 152 8.91 1.04 -40.90
N TRP A 153 9.03 1.33 -42.19
CA TRP A 153 9.29 2.67 -42.73
C TRP A 153 8.09 3.59 -42.55
N ASN A 154 7.86 4.03 -41.30
CA ASN A 154 6.63 4.70 -40.90
C ASN A 154 6.87 6.15 -40.42
N TRP A 155 5.94 7.03 -40.78
CA TRP A 155 5.88 8.38 -40.25
C TRP A 155 5.21 8.36 -38.87
N LEU A 156 5.98 8.62 -37.83
CA LEU A 156 5.45 8.80 -36.47
C LEU A 156 4.66 10.10 -36.36
N TYR A 157 5.12 11.16 -37.04
CA TYR A 157 4.46 12.45 -37.08
C TYR A 157 4.47 13.03 -38.51
N THR A 158 3.29 13.26 -39.08
CA THR A 158 3.11 13.80 -40.44
C THR A 158 2.65 15.25 -40.41
N LEU A 159 2.91 16.00 -41.47
CA LEU A 159 2.46 17.39 -41.65
C LEU A 159 1.15 17.51 -42.45
N GLN A 160 0.42 16.40 -42.66
CA GLN A 160 -0.75 16.33 -43.53
C GLN A 160 -1.83 17.37 -43.21
N GLN A 161 -1.96 17.77 -41.94
CA GLN A 161 -2.98 18.70 -41.46
C GLN A 161 -2.43 20.11 -41.15
N ASP A 162 -1.12 20.36 -41.29
CA ASP A 162 -0.50 21.67 -41.05
C ASP A 162 0.13 22.24 -42.33
N LYS A 163 -0.69 22.96 -43.10
CA LYS A 163 -0.25 23.61 -44.35
C LYS A 163 0.88 24.61 -44.12
N ARG A 164 0.92 25.31 -42.99
CA ARG A 164 1.95 26.31 -42.69
C ARG A 164 3.30 25.61 -42.53
N ALA A 165 3.31 24.48 -41.83
CA ALA A 165 4.51 23.68 -41.64
C ALA A 165 4.94 22.92 -42.93
N GLN A 166 4.01 22.51 -43.80
CA GLN A 166 4.33 21.98 -45.14
C GLN A 166 5.08 22.98 -46.04
N HIS A 167 4.96 24.28 -45.79
CA HIS A 167 5.66 25.34 -46.54
C HIS A 167 6.83 25.96 -45.75
N ALA A 168 7.25 25.34 -44.64
CA ALA A 168 8.32 25.88 -43.79
C ALA A 168 9.71 25.74 -44.41
N GLU A 169 9.94 24.74 -45.27
CA GLU A 169 11.22 24.57 -45.98
C GLU A 169 11.38 25.64 -47.07
N LYS A 170 12.56 26.26 -47.09
CA LYS A 170 12.97 27.17 -48.16
C LYS A 170 13.36 26.43 -49.45
N ARG A 171 13.53 27.19 -50.53
CA ARG A 171 13.89 26.65 -51.85
C ARG A 171 15.27 25.98 -51.85
N VAL A 172 15.52 25.12 -52.85
CA VAL A 172 16.83 24.50 -53.09
C VAL A 172 17.90 25.59 -53.18
N GLY A 173 19.06 25.38 -52.55
CA GLY A 173 20.14 26.37 -52.49
C GLY A 173 20.02 27.37 -51.33
N GLU A 174 18.91 27.41 -50.59
CA GLU A 174 18.75 28.26 -49.41
C GLU A 174 19.02 27.51 -48.08
N TRP A 175 19.46 28.26 -47.07
CA TRP A 175 19.73 27.74 -45.73
C TRP A 175 18.47 27.67 -44.87
N ASN A 176 18.23 26.48 -44.29
CA ASN A 176 17.15 26.18 -43.37
C ASN A 176 17.69 25.97 -41.95
N ARG A 177 17.10 26.65 -40.96
CA ARG A 177 17.44 26.50 -39.54
C ARG A 177 16.56 25.41 -38.92
N TRP A 178 17.18 24.39 -38.35
CA TRP A 178 16.50 23.36 -37.58
C TRP A 178 16.73 23.58 -36.09
N ARG A 179 15.69 23.34 -35.30
CA ARG A 179 15.77 23.17 -33.85
C ARG A 179 15.03 21.90 -33.46
N ILE A 180 15.72 21.00 -32.77
CA ILE A 180 15.19 19.72 -32.27
C ILE A 180 15.38 19.72 -30.76
N GLU A 181 14.30 19.61 -30.01
CA GLU A 181 14.33 19.40 -28.56
C GLU A 181 13.87 17.96 -28.29
N ALA A 182 14.67 17.21 -27.54
CA ALA A 182 14.31 15.88 -27.06
C ALA A 182 14.56 15.88 -25.54
N ILE A 183 13.49 15.90 -24.75
CA ILE A 183 13.54 16.05 -23.29
C ILE A 183 12.59 15.01 -22.67
N GLY A 184 13.11 14.05 -21.93
CA GLY A 184 12.33 12.88 -21.53
C GLY A 184 11.77 12.14 -22.75
N ASN A 185 10.46 11.89 -22.78
CA ASN A 185 9.76 11.27 -23.91
C ASN A 185 9.21 12.29 -24.92
N GLU A 186 9.39 13.58 -24.68
CA GLU A 186 8.83 14.66 -25.50
C GLU A 186 9.85 15.14 -26.55
N ILE A 187 9.40 15.19 -27.81
CA ILE A 187 10.20 15.60 -28.97
C ILE A 187 9.49 16.74 -29.68
N LYS A 188 10.19 17.86 -29.84
CA LYS A 188 9.68 19.08 -30.50
C LYS A 188 10.62 19.51 -31.61
N VAL A 189 10.05 19.86 -32.76
CA VAL A 189 10.82 20.24 -33.95
C VAL A 189 10.33 21.55 -34.52
N TRP A 190 11.25 22.47 -34.78
CA TRP A 190 11.01 23.70 -35.54
C TRP A 190 11.89 23.74 -36.78
N LEU A 191 11.29 24.18 -37.88
CA LEU A 191 11.98 24.49 -39.13
C LEU A 191 11.79 25.96 -39.46
N ASN A 192 12.89 26.71 -39.56
CA ASN A 192 12.87 28.17 -39.77
C ASN A 192 11.99 28.92 -38.77
N GLY A 193 11.94 28.43 -37.52
CA GLY A 193 11.10 28.99 -36.46
C GLY A 193 9.63 28.57 -36.50
N ILE A 194 9.20 27.80 -37.49
CA ILE A 194 7.85 27.25 -37.61
C ILE A 194 7.82 25.86 -36.93
N PRO A 195 6.97 25.66 -35.90
CA PRO A 195 6.65 24.35 -35.32
C PRO A 195 6.20 23.34 -36.38
N THR A 196 6.84 22.18 -36.43
CA THR A 196 6.60 21.12 -37.43
C THR A 196 6.22 19.77 -36.81
N ALA A 197 6.72 19.45 -35.61
CA ALA A 197 6.35 18.22 -34.91
C ALA A 197 6.36 18.40 -33.40
N HIS A 198 5.40 17.76 -32.74
CA HIS A 198 5.30 17.62 -31.29
C HIS A 198 4.87 16.19 -30.96
N LEU A 199 5.81 15.33 -30.60
CA LEU A 199 5.62 13.90 -30.43
C LEU A 199 5.99 13.50 -29.00
N VAL A 200 5.17 12.65 -28.38
CA VAL A 200 5.52 11.97 -27.13
C VAL A 200 5.66 10.48 -27.45
N ASN A 201 6.87 9.96 -27.32
CA ASN A 201 7.19 8.57 -27.63
C ASN A 201 8.41 8.09 -26.82
N SER A 202 8.28 6.98 -26.11
CA SER A 202 9.31 6.39 -25.25
C SER A 202 10.23 5.38 -25.95
N LYS A 203 10.07 5.15 -27.26
CA LYS A 203 10.80 4.10 -28.00
C LYS A 203 12.32 4.26 -27.99
N TYR A 204 12.83 5.48 -28.14
CA TYR A 204 14.26 5.80 -28.02
C TYR A 204 14.45 6.94 -27.01
N ASP A 205 15.20 6.67 -25.94
CA ASP A 205 15.47 7.60 -24.84
C ASP A 205 16.86 8.25 -24.93
N GLU A 206 17.85 7.58 -25.54
CA GLU A 206 19.17 8.13 -25.83
C GLU A 206 19.82 7.60 -27.14
N GLY A 207 20.82 8.32 -27.64
CA GLY A 207 21.65 7.87 -28.76
C GLY A 207 22.45 8.98 -29.45
N TYR A 208 23.10 8.67 -30.57
CA TYR A 208 23.87 9.60 -31.38
C TYR A 208 22.98 10.61 -32.12
N ILE A 209 23.58 11.73 -32.53
CA ILE A 209 23.03 12.59 -33.58
C ILE A 209 23.78 12.27 -34.86
N ALA A 210 23.06 12.04 -35.96
CA ALA A 210 23.68 11.64 -37.23
C ALA A 210 23.04 12.30 -38.44
N PHE A 211 23.86 12.62 -39.44
CA PHE A 211 23.41 13.11 -40.73
C PHE A 211 23.41 11.98 -41.75
N LYS A 212 22.25 11.72 -42.35
CA LYS A 212 22.05 10.62 -43.30
C LYS A 212 22.48 11.01 -44.71
N ILE A 213 23.28 10.15 -45.31
CA ILE A 213 23.60 10.11 -46.74
C ILE A 213 22.79 8.97 -47.35
N HIS A 214 21.87 9.30 -48.26
CA HIS A 214 21.00 8.31 -48.87
C HIS A 214 21.82 7.31 -49.72
N PHE A 215 21.43 6.03 -49.68
CA PHE A 215 22.02 5.03 -50.56
C PHE A 215 21.67 5.42 -52.00
N LEU A 216 22.60 5.16 -52.91
CA LEU A 216 22.45 5.46 -54.32
C LEU A 216 22.87 4.24 -55.14
N GLY A 217 21.94 3.70 -55.92
CA GLY A 217 22.23 2.67 -56.91
C GLY A 217 23.11 3.21 -58.05
N ASN A 218 23.03 2.59 -59.24
CA ASN A 218 23.81 3.06 -60.40
C ASN A 218 23.18 4.32 -61.03
N ASN A 219 23.35 5.47 -60.39
CA ASN A 219 22.87 6.77 -60.89
C ASN A 219 23.91 7.88 -60.64
N PRO A 220 24.94 7.99 -61.50
CA PRO A 220 26.07 8.90 -61.30
C PRO A 220 25.67 10.39 -61.33
N GLU A 221 24.54 10.77 -61.96
CA GLU A 221 24.11 12.17 -61.97
C GLU A 221 23.74 12.70 -60.58
N ARG A 222 23.26 11.81 -59.70
CA ARG A 222 22.91 12.15 -58.32
C ARG A 222 24.12 12.23 -57.39
N GLU A 223 25.31 11.81 -57.79
CA GLU A 223 26.54 12.04 -57.01
C GLU A 223 26.86 13.53 -56.85
N LYS A 224 26.35 14.37 -57.77
CA LYS A 224 26.46 15.84 -57.70
C LYS A 224 25.62 16.44 -56.57
N ALA A 225 24.72 15.66 -55.97
CA ALA A 225 23.91 16.09 -54.83
C ALA A 225 24.77 16.25 -53.58
N SER A 226 24.71 17.44 -52.96
CA SER A 226 25.42 17.73 -51.71
C SER A 226 24.46 18.28 -50.66
N SER A 227 24.63 17.83 -49.41
CA SER A 227 24.04 18.44 -48.23
C SER A 227 25.11 19.17 -47.44
N TRP A 228 24.80 20.40 -47.03
CA TRP A 228 25.70 21.29 -46.31
C TRP A 228 25.15 21.57 -44.92
N PHE A 229 26.02 21.51 -43.92
CA PHE A 229 25.68 21.72 -42.52
C PHE A 229 26.64 22.73 -41.88
N LYS A 230 26.09 23.72 -41.17
CA LYS A 230 26.88 24.69 -40.38
C LYS A 230 26.12 25.13 -39.14
N ASN A 231 26.78 25.89 -38.27
CA ASN A 231 26.20 26.37 -37.01
C ASN A 231 25.59 25.24 -36.16
N ILE A 232 26.28 24.08 -36.13
CA ILE A 232 25.85 22.85 -35.45
C ILE A 232 26.17 23.00 -33.97
N ARG A 233 25.14 23.11 -33.13
CA ARG A 233 25.30 23.36 -31.69
C ARG A 233 24.27 22.62 -30.85
N ILE A 234 24.61 22.36 -29.59
CA ILE A 234 23.78 21.60 -28.66
C ILE A 234 23.79 22.20 -27.24
N ILE A 235 22.70 22.01 -26.51
CA ILE A 235 22.60 22.13 -25.05
C ILE A 235 22.26 20.73 -24.53
N ASP A 236 23.08 20.19 -23.64
CA ASP A 236 22.96 18.83 -23.07
C ASP A 236 23.08 18.84 -21.52
N VAL A 237 22.94 20.01 -20.89
CA VAL A 237 22.98 20.20 -19.42
C VAL A 237 21.89 21.19 -19.05
N ASN A 238 21.15 20.92 -17.96
CA ASN A 238 20.01 21.74 -17.50
C ASN A 238 18.99 22.04 -18.61
N VAL A 239 18.82 21.08 -19.52
CA VAL A 239 18.08 21.21 -20.79
C VAL A 239 16.67 21.79 -20.61
N PRO A 240 15.85 21.37 -19.62
CA PRO A 240 14.48 21.88 -19.46
C PRO A 240 14.40 23.40 -19.29
N GLN A 241 15.43 24.07 -18.77
CA GLN A 241 15.44 25.53 -18.58
C GLN A 241 15.48 26.31 -19.91
N TYR A 242 15.97 25.69 -20.98
CA TYR A 242 16.15 26.31 -22.30
C TYR A 242 15.13 25.81 -23.33
N ALA A 243 14.19 24.96 -22.92
CA ALA A 243 13.14 24.41 -23.77
C ALA A 243 12.16 25.49 -24.23
N MET A 244 11.74 25.43 -25.50
CA MET A 244 10.75 26.35 -26.04
C MET A 244 9.34 25.80 -25.87
N LYS A 245 8.39 26.69 -25.59
CA LYS A 245 6.98 26.37 -25.73
C LYS A 245 6.68 26.18 -27.23
N ILE A 246 5.95 25.11 -27.55
CA ILE A 246 5.46 24.80 -28.89
C ILE A 246 3.93 24.94 -28.90
N ASP A 247 3.36 25.45 -29.99
CA ASP A 247 1.94 25.85 -30.10
C ASP A 247 1.09 24.86 -30.92
N ILE A 248 1.57 23.63 -31.09
CA ILE A 248 0.82 22.50 -31.69
C ILE A 248 0.62 21.39 -30.65
N PRO A 249 -0.51 20.65 -30.67
CA PRO A 249 -0.78 19.59 -29.70
C PRO A 249 0.21 18.43 -29.83
N ALA A 250 0.53 17.79 -28.72
CA ALA A 250 1.36 16.60 -28.71
C ALA A 250 0.60 15.41 -29.31
N LYS A 251 1.27 14.62 -30.16
CA LYS A 251 0.81 13.29 -30.56
C LYS A 251 1.49 12.25 -29.68
N GLU A 252 0.72 11.47 -28.93
CA GLU A 252 1.23 10.33 -28.17
C GLU A 252 1.22 9.05 -29.02
N ILE A 253 2.27 8.24 -28.92
CA ILE A 253 2.32 6.89 -29.48
C ILE A 253 2.56 5.91 -28.33
N LYS A 254 1.64 4.96 -28.14
CA LYS A 254 1.71 3.91 -27.11
C LYS A 254 1.85 2.55 -27.79
N GLU A 255 2.68 1.68 -27.24
CA GLU A 255 2.76 0.29 -27.70
C GLU A 255 1.58 -0.51 -27.12
N GLU A 256 0.91 -1.30 -27.94
CA GLU A 256 -0.26 -2.09 -27.53
C GLU A 256 0.15 -3.49 -27.04
N VAL A 257 -0.46 -3.94 -25.94
CA VAL A 257 -0.33 -5.30 -25.40
C VAL A 257 -1.72 -5.93 -25.34
N SER A 258 -1.91 -7.02 -26.07
CA SER A 258 -3.22 -7.70 -26.14
C SER A 258 -3.42 -8.70 -25.01
N VAL A 259 -4.54 -8.59 -24.28
CA VAL A 259 -4.87 -9.48 -23.15
C VAL A 259 -6.22 -10.16 -23.40
N ALA A 260 -6.22 -11.49 -23.48
CA ALA A 260 -7.41 -12.33 -23.67
C ALA A 260 -7.90 -12.93 -22.35
N PHE A 261 -9.16 -12.69 -21.98
CA PHE A 261 -9.81 -13.27 -20.80
C PHE A 261 -11.34 -13.26 -20.96
N ASP A 262 -12.10 -13.84 -20.03
CA ASP A 262 -13.56 -13.67 -20.00
C ASP A 262 -13.92 -12.27 -19.49
N THR A 263 -14.31 -11.36 -20.39
CA THR A 263 -14.57 -9.95 -20.03
C THR A 263 -15.85 -9.75 -19.22
N ALA A 264 -16.72 -10.76 -19.13
CA ALA A 264 -17.87 -10.72 -18.21
C ALA A 264 -17.47 -11.03 -16.76
N CYS A 265 -16.32 -11.66 -16.53
CA CYS A 265 -15.85 -12.05 -15.21
C CYS A 265 -15.24 -10.86 -14.45
N LYS A 266 -15.94 -10.37 -13.41
CA LYS A 266 -15.56 -9.18 -12.65
C LYS A 266 -14.22 -9.30 -11.91
N PRO A 267 -13.88 -10.42 -11.25
CA PRO A 267 -12.54 -10.62 -10.68
C PRO A 267 -11.42 -10.50 -11.73
N LEU A 268 -11.61 -11.06 -12.93
CA LEU A 268 -10.61 -10.93 -13.99
C LEU A 268 -10.50 -9.49 -14.49
N ALA A 269 -11.62 -8.77 -14.64
CA ALA A 269 -11.63 -7.37 -14.99
C ALA A 269 -10.87 -6.51 -13.97
N PHE A 270 -10.99 -6.81 -12.67
CA PHE A 270 -10.21 -6.17 -11.62
C PHE A 270 -8.70 -6.45 -11.78
N GLY A 271 -8.31 -7.71 -12.00
CA GLY A 271 -6.91 -8.07 -12.24
C GLY A 271 -6.32 -7.40 -13.49
N VAL A 272 -7.11 -7.27 -14.56
CA VAL A 272 -6.71 -6.59 -15.80
C VAL A 272 -6.59 -5.07 -15.61
N ASP A 273 -7.42 -4.44 -14.78
CA ASP A 273 -7.25 -3.03 -14.40
C ASP A 273 -5.90 -2.78 -13.72
N ARG A 274 -5.49 -3.67 -12.79
CA ARG A 274 -4.16 -3.58 -12.15
C ARG A 274 -3.02 -3.80 -13.13
N LEU A 275 -3.17 -4.76 -14.04
CA LEU A 275 -2.21 -4.99 -15.12
C LEU A 275 -2.09 -3.76 -16.05
N GLN A 276 -3.22 -3.14 -16.42
CA GLN A 276 -3.24 -1.91 -17.21
C GLN A 276 -2.50 -0.77 -16.48
N LYS A 277 -2.71 -0.61 -15.17
CA LYS A 277 -1.99 0.39 -14.36
C LYS A 277 -0.48 0.11 -14.33
N ALA A 278 -0.05 -1.15 -14.24
CA ALA A 278 1.36 -1.52 -14.30
C ALA A 278 2.00 -1.12 -15.65
N PHE A 279 1.28 -1.33 -16.77
CA PHE A 279 1.74 -0.93 -18.10
C PHE A 279 1.76 0.57 -18.37
N GLN A 280 0.99 1.38 -17.62
CA GLN A 280 1.02 2.84 -17.78
C GLN A 280 2.43 3.41 -17.55
N ASN A 281 3.19 2.85 -16.61
CA ASN A 281 4.56 3.27 -16.32
C ASN A 281 5.54 2.95 -17.46
N SER A 282 5.29 1.88 -18.24
CA SER A 282 6.08 1.54 -19.42
C SER A 282 5.61 2.23 -20.70
N GLY A 283 4.55 3.06 -20.63
CA GLY A 283 3.96 3.73 -21.80
C GLY A 283 3.17 2.78 -22.71
N GLN A 284 2.86 1.58 -22.23
CA GLN A 284 2.12 0.55 -22.97
C GLN A 284 0.62 0.63 -22.67
N GLN A 285 -0.20 0.21 -23.62
CA GLN A 285 -1.66 0.18 -23.50
C GLN A 285 -2.19 -1.25 -23.63
N VAL A 286 -2.99 -1.70 -22.66
CA VAL A 286 -3.67 -2.99 -22.72
C VAL A 286 -4.89 -2.91 -23.64
N ILE A 287 -4.96 -3.85 -24.58
CA ILE A 287 -6.14 -4.13 -25.39
C ILE A 287 -6.79 -5.41 -24.88
N ALA A 288 -7.85 -5.24 -24.08
CA ALA A 288 -8.63 -6.34 -23.52
C ALA A 288 -9.56 -6.95 -24.57
N THR A 289 -9.52 -8.28 -24.72
CA THR A 289 -10.38 -9.03 -25.65
C THR A 289 -10.99 -10.25 -24.96
N ASN A 290 -12.16 -10.68 -25.44
CA ASN A 290 -12.75 -11.94 -24.99
C ASN A 290 -11.87 -13.12 -25.44
N ILE A 291 -11.65 -14.08 -24.53
CA ILE A 291 -10.90 -15.28 -24.85
C ILE A 291 -11.61 -16.09 -25.95
N THR A 292 -10.89 -16.38 -27.03
CA THR A 292 -11.36 -17.23 -28.14
C THR A 292 -10.54 -18.52 -28.20
N ALA A 293 -11.01 -19.52 -28.97
CA ALA A 293 -10.35 -20.81 -29.09
C ALA A 293 -8.91 -20.76 -29.66
N ASN A 294 -8.46 -19.63 -30.21
CA ASN A 294 -7.11 -19.46 -30.75
C ASN A 294 -6.45 -18.19 -30.18
N PRO A 295 -5.67 -18.29 -29.07
CA PRO A 295 -5.10 -17.12 -28.40
C PRO A 295 -3.84 -16.65 -29.14
N ALA A 296 -4.03 -15.88 -30.21
CA ALA A 296 -2.94 -15.12 -30.85
C ALA A 296 -2.46 -13.91 -30.01
N GLN A 297 -3.12 -13.65 -28.88
CA GLN A 297 -2.87 -12.50 -28.01
C GLN A 297 -1.60 -12.66 -27.16
N ASP A 298 -1.01 -11.53 -26.78
CA ASP A 298 0.23 -11.41 -26.01
C ASP A 298 0.12 -12.09 -24.64
N ILE A 299 -0.99 -11.87 -23.96
CA ILE A 299 -1.30 -12.44 -22.65
C ILE A 299 -2.67 -13.14 -22.71
N SER A 300 -2.76 -14.35 -22.18
CA SER A 300 -4.03 -15.10 -22.11
C SER A 300 -4.29 -15.66 -20.72
N VAL A 301 -5.53 -15.49 -20.23
CA VAL A 301 -5.99 -15.94 -18.92
C VAL A 301 -6.97 -17.10 -19.09
N ILE A 302 -6.61 -18.28 -18.62
CA ILE A 302 -7.33 -19.52 -18.84
C ILE A 302 -7.76 -20.11 -17.50
N ILE A 303 -9.05 -20.39 -17.37
CA ILE A 303 -9.60 -21.14 -16.23
C ILE A 303 -9.86 -22.57 -16.68
N SER A 304 -9.16 -23.54 -16.11
CA SER A 304 -9.28 -24.96 -16.44
C SER A 304 -9.15 -25.82 -15.21
N LYS A 305 -10.19 -26.61 -14.91
CA LYS A 305 -10.20 -27.56 -13.78
C LYS A 305 -9.41 -28.85 -14.04
N ALA A 306 -8.81 -29.00 -15.22
CA ALA A 306 -8.07 -30.22 -15.58
C ALA A 306 -6.69 -30.32 -14.91
N ASP A 307 -6.15 -29.21 -14.42
CA ASP A 307 -4.81 -29.16 -13.81
C ASP A 307 -4.87 -29.43 -12.31
N THR A 308 -4.46 -30.63 -11.90
CA THR A 308 -4.49 -31.06 -10.49
C THR A 308 -3.38 -30.47 -9.63
N SER A 309 -2.39 -29.81 -10.24
CA SER A 309 -1.28 -29.19 -9.50
C SER A 309 -1.58 -27.77 -9.00
N ILE A 310 -2.69 -27.19 -9.47
CA ILE A 310 -3.19 -25.89 -9.05
C ILE A 310 -4.37 -26.11 -8.10
N LYS A 311 -4.29 -25.55 -6.89
CA LYS A 311 -5.35 -25.58 -5.88
C LYS A 311 -6.31 -24.40 -6.08
N LYS A 312 -7.43 -24.41 -5.36
CA LYS A 312 -8.38 -23.27 -5.31
C LYS A 312 -7.60 -22.00 -4.97
N GLU A 313 -7.89 -20.91 -5.68
CA GLU A 313 -7.17 -19.61 -5.62
C GLU A 313 -5.68 -19.64 -5.99
N GLY A 314 -5.18 -20.77 -6.49
CA GLY A 314 -3.84 -20.89 -7.05
C GLY A 314 -3.78 -20.49 -8.53
N PHE A 315 -2.57 -20.23 -9.01
CA PHE A 315 -2.33 -19.90 -10.41
C PHE A 315 -0.99 -20.40 -10.92
N ARG A 316 -0.85 -20.41 -12.25
CA ARG A 316 0.38 -20.67 -12.98
C ARG A 316 0.63 -19.59 -14.01
N ILE A 317 1.84 -19.04 -14.02
CA ILE A 317 2.39 -18.20 -15.07
C ILE A 317 3.34 -19.06 -15.91
N SER A 318 3.13 -19.05 -17.23
CA SER A 318 3.90 -19.84 -18.20
C SER A 318 3.98 -19.13 -19.54
N PHE A 319 4.84 -19.62 -20.45
CA PHE A 319 4.92 -19.12 -21.82
C PHE A 319 4.63 -20.23 -22.82
N LEU A 320 3.88 -19.89 -23.87
CA LEU A 320 3.71 -20.74 -25.05
C LEU A 320 3.98 -19.89 -26.29
N ASN A 321 4.92 -20.31 -27.15
CA ASN A 321 5.29 -19.57 -28.36
C ASN A 321 5.63 -18.08 -28.08
N LYS A 322 6.34 -17.81 -26.97
CA LYS A 322 6.68 -16.46 -26.47
C LYS A 322 5.48 -15.58 -26.07
N LYS A 323 4.30 -16.16 -25.90
CA LYS A 323 3.09 -15.50 -25.39
C LYS A 323 2.87 -15.92 -23.95
N LEU A 324 2.50 -14.97 -23.09
CA LEU A 324 2.30 -15.20 -21.66
C LEU A 324 0.94 -15.87 -21.43
N ARG A 325 0.91 -16.87 -20.56
CA ARG A 325 -0.29 -17.61 -20.18
C ARG A 325 -0.41 -17.68 -18.67
N ILE A 326 -1.54 -17.20 -18.17
CA ILE A 326 -1.98 -17.33 -16.79
C ILE A 326 -3.03 -18.44 -16.77
N THR A 327 -2.80 -19.51 -16.01
CA THR A 327 -3.76 -20.62 -15.83
C THR A 327 -4.18 -20.73 -14.37
N ALA A 328 -5.45 -20.95 -14.10
CA ALA A 328 -5.98 -21.22 -12.76
C ALA A 328 -7.18 -22.19 -12.84
N ILE A 329 -7.65 -22.70 -11.69
CA ILE A 329 -8.84 -23.57 -11.64
C ILE A 329 -10.14 -22.80 -11.30
N ASP A 330 -10.01 -21.56 -10.85
CA ASP A 330 -11.10 -20.64 -10.53
C ASP A 330 -10.74 -19.19 -10.87
N THR A 331 -11.72 -18.30 -10.77
CA THR A 331 -11.62 -16.89 -11.13
C THR A 331 -10.73 -16.09 -10.19
N THR A 332 -10.71 -16.44 -8.89
CA THR A 332 -9.90 -15.74 -7.88
C THR A 332 -8.41 -16.03 -8.08
N GLY A 333 -8.04 -17.29 -8.34
CA GLY A 333 -6.68 -17.67 -8.68
C GLY A 333 -6.20 -17.00 -9.96
N ALA A 334 -7.04 -16.97 -11.00
CA ALA A 334 -6.71 -16.27 -12.25
C ALA A 334 -6.53 -14.75 -12.03
N MET A 335 -7.36 -14.12 -11.19
CA MET A 335 -7.17 -12.73 -10.76
C MET A 335 -5.83 -12.56 -10.03
N TYR A 336 -5.48 -13.42 -9.07
CA TYR A 336 -4.19 -13.36 -8.38
C TYR A 336 -2.99 -13.56 -9.32
N GLY A 337 -3.13 -14.37 -10.36
CA GLY A 337 -2.14 -14.49 -11.43
C GLY A 337 -1.96 -13.20 -12.23
N LEU A 338 -3.04 -12.48 -12.53
CA LEU A 338 -2.97 -11.14 -13.16
C LEU A 338 -2.27 -10.12 -12.25
N LEU A 339 -2.61 -10.11 -10.95
CA LEU A 339 -1.97 -9.25 -9.97
C LEU A 339 -0.47 -9.54 -9.84
N GLU A 340 -0.09 -10.82 -9.88
CA GLU A 340 1.31 -11.23 -9.86
C GLU A 340 2.08 -10.74 -11.10
N VAL A 341 1.49 -10.83 -12.29
CA VAL A 341 2.11 -10.30 -13.52
C VAL A 341 2.25 -8.78 -13.43
N ALA A 342 1.22 -8.09 -12.94
CA ALA A 342 1.26 -6.63 -12.73
C ALA A 342 2.38 -6.23 -11.76
N GLU A 343 2.53 -6.94 -10.64
CA GLU A 343 3.58 -6.71 -9.64
C GLU A 343 4.98 -6.94 -10.22
N GLN A 344 5.18 -8.01 -11.01
CA GLN A 344 6.46 -8.25 -11.67
C GLN A 344 6.82 -7.16 -12.70
N ILE A 345 5.83 -6.60 -13.41
CA ILE A 345 6.06 -5.47 -14.32
C ILE A 345 6.42 -4.21 -13.53
N GLN A 346 5.76 -3.96 -12.40
CA GLN A 346 6.09 -2.85 -11.50
C GLN A 346 7.50 -2.95 -10.93
N LEU A 347 8.00 -4.16 -10.68
CA LEU A 347 9.38 -4.44 -10.31
C LEU A 347 10.40 -4.24 -11.45
N GLY A 348 9.95 -3.76 -12.61
CA GLY A 348 10.82 -3.40 -13.75
C GLY A 348 10.94 -4.47 -14.83
N ASN A 349 10.25 -5.61 -14.73
CA ASN A 349 10.28 -6.62 -15.78
C ASN A 349 9.41 -6.19 -16.97
N VAL A 350 9.84 -6.51 -18.19
CA VAL A 350 8.94 -6.49 -19.35
C VAL A 350 8.07 -7.75 -19.35
N TRP A 351 6.85 -7.68 -19.92
CA TRP A 351 5.89 -8.80 -19.82
C TRP A 351 6.40 -10.10 -20.46
N GLN A 352 7.32 -10.01 -21.41
CA GLN A 352 7.99 -11.15 -22.06
C GLN A 352 9.02 -11.84 -21.16
N GLU A 353 9.47 -11.16 -20.09
CA GLU A 353 10.51 -11.62 -19.16
C GLU A 353 9.98 -11.89 -17.75
N VAL A 354 8.66 -11.74 -17.54
CA VAL A 354 7.98 -12.14 -16.31
C VAL A 354 8.36 -13.58 -15.95
N LYS A 355 8.74 -13.80 -14.69
CA LYS A 355 9.17 -15.09 -14.18
C LYS A 355 7.99 -16.06 -14.12
N ALA A 356 8.11 -17.14 -14.89
CA ALA A 356 7.18 -18.26 -14.82
C ALA A 356 7.22 -18.92 -13.44
N LYS A 357 6.05 -19.18 -12.85
CA LYS A 357 5.91 -19.86 -11.56
C LYS A 357 4.51 -20.45 -11.39
N THR A 358 4.37 -21.43 -10.50
CA THR A 358 3.08 -21.91 -10.00
C THR A 358 3.00 -21.58 -8.51
N VAL A 359 1.93 -20.93 -8.08
CA VAL A 359 1.71 -20.54 -6.68
C VAL A 359 0.35 -21.05 -6.24
N ASN A 360 0.30 -21.67 -5.07
CA ASN A 360 -0.91 -22.09 -4.41
C ASN A 360 -0.99 -21.41 -3.05
N PRO A 361 -2.19 -21.02 -2.58
CA PRO A 361 -2.33 -20.45 -1.24
C PRO A 361 -1.86 -21.45 -0.17
N HIS A 362 -1.10 -20.97 0.80
CA HIS A 362 -0.73 -21.72 2.00
C HIS A 362 -1.93 -21.91 2.91
N PHE A 363 -2.67 -20.83 3.20
CA PHE A 363 -3.95 -20.87 3.92
C PHE A 363 -5.13 -20.59 3.00
N ALA A 364 -6.21 -21.37 3.16
CA ALA A 364 -7.46 -21.18 2.42
C ALA A 364 -8.29 -19.99 2.93
N VAL A 365 -8.12 -19.61 4.20
CA VAL A 365 -8.82 -18.49 4.83
C VAL A 365 -7.83 -17.38 5.20
N ARG A 366 -8.07 -16.19 4.63
CA ARG A 366 -7.28 -14.99 4.85
C ARG A 366 -8.26 -13.85 5.05
N ALA A 367 -8.71 -13.69 6.29
CA ALA A 367 -9.84 -12.85 6.64
C ALA A 367 -9.40 -11.54 7.30
N ILE A 368 -10.17 -10.47 7.04
CA ILE A 368 -10.13 -9.26 7.86
C ILE A 368 -11.36 -9.22 8.76
N LYS A 369 -11.12 -8.94 10.05
CA LYS A 369 -12.15 -8.58 11.02
C LYS A 369 -12.44 -7.08 10.95
N PHE A 370 -13.70 -6.73 10.73
CA PHE A 370 -14.15 -5.35 10.68
C PHE A 370 -15.40 -5.12 11.54
N ASN A 371 -15.30 -4.27 12.56
CA ASN A 371 -16.44 -3.88 13.37
C ASN A 371 -17.28 -2.82 12.63
N LEU A 372 -18.59 -3.05 12.50
CA LEU A 372 -19.51 -2.02 12.04
C LEU A 372 -19.76 -1.03 13.18
N PRO A 373 -19.58 0.29 12.99
CA PRO A 373 -19.62 1.26 14.08
C PRO A 373 -21.01 1.46 14.69
N TRP A 374 -22.08 1.22 13.92
CA TRP A 374 -23.45 1.23 14.45
C TRP A 374 -23.74 -0.09 15.16
N SER A 375 -24.26 -0.06 16.40
CA SER A 375 -24.50 -1.29 17.18
C SER A 375 -23.24 -2.18 17.32
N SER A 376 -22.08 -1.54 17.49
CA SER A 376 -20.81 -2.21 17.77
C SER A 376 -20.80 -2.76 19.20
N TYR A 377 -20.09 -3.87 19.41
CA TYR A 377 -19.86 -4.46 20.73
C TYR A 377 -19.10 -3.50 21.67
N ARG A 378 -18.18 -2.71 21.10
CA ARG A 378 -17.57 -1.57 21.78
C ARG A 378 -18.36 -0.30 21.44
N SER A 379 -18.51 0.59 22.41
CA SER A 379 -19.16 1.89 22.25
C SER A 379 -18.25 3.00 22.74
N GLY A 380 -18.48 4.21 22.26
CA GLY A 380 -17.75 5.41 22.70
C GLY A 380 -17.21 6.21 21.51
N PRO A 381 -16.53 7.34 21.76
CA PRO A 381 -16.15 8.29 20.73
C PRO A 381 -15.29 7.67 19.62
N ALA A 382 -14.41 6.71 19.93
CA ALA A 382 -13.59 6.03 18.93
C ALA A 382 -14.43 5.29 17.85
N MET A 383 -15.59 4.75 18.22
CA MET A 383 -16.51 4.12 17.25
C MET A 383 -17.33 5.17 16.49
N GLU A 384 -17.73 6.24 17.18
CA GLU A 384 -18.53 7.34 16.62
C GLU A 384 -17.79 8.06 15.48
N GLU A 385 -16.47 8.21 15.60
CA GLU A 385 -15.62 8.78 14.53
C GLU A 385 -15.77 8.08 13.18
N ASN A 386 -16.17 6.80 13.18
CA ASN A 386 -16.27 5.97 11.99
C ASN A 386 -17.70 5.88 11.41
N MET A 387 -18.71 6.42 12.11
CA MET A 387 -20.12 6.16 11.84
C MET A 387 -20.56 6.58 10.43
N GLU A 388 -20.22 7.81 10.02
CA GLU A 388 -20.63 8.33 8.71
C GLU A 388 -19.80 7.73 7.58
N LEU A 389 -18.48 7.61 7.77
CA LEU A 389 -17.59 7.08 6.74
C LEU A 389 -17.92 5.62 6.39
N CYS A 390 -18.27 4.79 7.37
CA CYS A 390 -18.59 3.38 7.13
C CYS A 390 -19.90 3.17 6.36
N LYS A 391 -20.71 4.22 6.14
CA LYS A 391 -21.89 4.18 5.27
C LYS A 391 -21.55 4.48 3.80
N ASP A 392 -20.36 5.00 3.52
CA ASP A 392 -19.92 5.37 2.16
C ASP A 392 -19.38 4.15 1.39
N LEU A 393 -19.98 3.86 0.24
CA LEU A 393 -19.54 2.76 -0.63
C LEU A 393 -18.18 3.03 -1.29
N HIS A 394 -17.74 4.28 -1.43
CA HIS A 394 -16.40 4.59 -1.97
C HIS A 394 -15.30 4.15 -1.00
N PHE A 395 -15.50 4.35 0.30
CA PHE A 395 -14.63 3.81 1.34
C PHE A 395 -14.51 2.29 1.21
N TRP A 396 -15.66 1.59 1.13
CA TRP A 396 -15.67 0.14 1.01
C TRP A 396 -15.02 -0.35 -0.27
N GLN A 397 -15.22 0.35 -1.39
CA GLN A 397 -14.54 0.03 -2.64
C GLN A 397 -13.01 0.09 -2.47
N ALA A 398 -12.49 1.17 -1.88
CA ALA A 398 -11.06 1.34 -1.64
C ALA A 398 -10.50 0.29 -0.66
N PHE A 399 -11.27 -0.06 0.38
CA PHE A 399 -10.88 -1.08 1.34
C PHE A 399 -10.81 -2.48 0.70
N LEU A 400 -11.86 -2.87 -0.04
CA LEU A 400 -11.91 -4.14 -0.74
C LEU A 400 -10.86 -4.25 -1.86
N ASP A 401 -10.57 -3.14 -2.56
CA ASP A 401 -9.46 -3.06 -3.52
C ASP A 401 -8.14 -3.45 -2.84
N GLN A 402 -7.81 -2.84 -1.69
CA GLN A 402 -6.58 -3.16 -0.97
C GLN A 402 -6.58 -4.61 -0.44
N MET A 403 -7.73 -5.12 0.02
CA MET A 403 -7.87 -6.52 0.42
C MET A 403 -7.49 -7.47 -0.72
N ALA A 404 -8.02 -7.23 -1.93
CA ALA A 404 -7.75 -8.05 -3.10
C ALA A 404 -6.29 -7.94 -3.57
N ASP A 405 -5.74 -6.72 -3.60
CA ASP A 405 -4.33 -6.46 -3.93
C ASP A 405 -3.39 -7.24 -2.98
N ASN A 406 -3.78 -7.36 -1.71
CA ASN A 406 -3.05 -8.10 -0.67
C ASN A 406 -3.47 -9.58 -0.55
N ARG A 407 -4.37 -10.07 -1.40
CA ARG A 407 -4.86 -11.46 -1.44
C ARG A 407 -5.65 -11.91 -0.20
N PHE A 408 -6.25 -11.00 0.56
CA PHE A 408 -7.32 -11.38 1.51
C PHE A 408 -8.56 -11.84 0.74
N ASN A 409 -9.30 -12.80 1.29
CA ASN A 409 -10.45 -13.41 0.62
C ASN A 409 -11.71 -13.49 1.47
N ILE A 410 -11.68 -13.05 2.73
CA ILE A 410 -12.88 -12.93 3.57
C ILE A 410 -12.95 -11.54 4.20
N LEU A 411 -14.10 -10.88 4.07
CA LEU A 411 -14.46 -9.70 4.86
C LEU A 411 -15.49 -10.12 5.90
N SER A 412 -15.13 -10.09 7.18
CA SER A 412 -16.08 -10.36 8.27
C SER A 412 -16.56 -9.05 8.90
N LEU A 413 -17.88 -8.83 8.85
CA LEU A 413 -18.54 -7.64 9.40
C LEU A 413 -19.18 -7.98 10.74
N TRP A 414 -18.72 -7.36 11.80
CA TRP A 414 -19.09 -7.69 13.16
C TRP A 414 -20.05 -6.64 13.71
N ASN A 415 -21.19 -7.12 14.20
CA ASN A 415 -22.25 -6.28 14.74
C ASN A 415 -22.99 -7.01 15.86
N ILE A 416 -23.47 -6.31 16.88
CA ILE A 416 -24.21 -6.97 17.96
C ILE A 416 -25.45 -7.72 17.43
N HIS A 417 -26.27 -7.06 16.61
CA HIS A 417 -27.51 -7.62 16.05
C HIS A 417 -27.76 -7.01 14.66
N PRO A 418 -27.12 -7.55 13.61
CA PRO A 418 -27.11 -6.91 12.29
C PRO A 418 -28.47 -6.96 11.58
N PHE A 419 -29.32 -7.93 11.92
CA PHE A 419 -30.44 -8.34 11.06
C PHE A 419 -31.49 -7.23 10.88
N SER A 420 -31.79 -6.45 11.91
CA SER A 420 -32.75 -5.32 11.80
C SER A 420 -32.22 -4.18 10.93
N PHE A 421 -30.92 -4.09 10.68
CA PHE A 421 -30.36 -3.13 9.72
C PHE A 421 -30.42 -3.64 8.28
N MET A 422 -30.66 -4.93 8.07
CA MET A 422 -30.58 -5.57 6.76
C MET A 422 -31.95 -5.91 6.19
N VAL A 423 -32.90 -6.31 7.04
CA VAL A 423 -34.25 -6.69 6.60
C VAL A 423 -35.31 -6.15 7.55
N LYS A 424 -36.52 -5.98 7.02
CA LYS A 424 -37.73 -5.88 7.83
C LYS A 424 -38.26 -7.30 8.02
N PRO A 425 -38.22 -7.88 9.23
CA PRO A 425 -38.56 -9.28 9.43
C PRO A 425 -40.04 -9.56 9.10
N VAL A 426 -40.31 -10.54 8.24
CA VAL A 426 -41.67 -10.76 7.68
C VAL A 426 -42.70 -11.06 8.77
N ASN A 427 -42.40 -11.97 9.68
CA ASN A 427 -43.31 -12.37 10.76
C ASN A 427 -43.19 -11.50 12.01
N PHE A 428 -42.16 -10.64 12.06
CA PHE A 428 -41.91 -9.73 13.19
C PHE A 428 -41.63 -8.30 12.70
N PRO A 429 -42.56 -7.68 11.95
CA PRO A 429 -42.30 -6.37 11.33
C PRO A 429 -42.08 -5.25 12.36
N ALA A 430 -42.61 -5.40 13.58
CA ALA A 430 -42.40 -4.47 14.69
C ALA A 430 -40.97 -4.52 15.28
N ALA A 431 -40.14 -5.48 14.86
CA ALA A 431 -38.72 -5.58 15.24
C ALA A 431 -37.84 -4.48 14.62
N ASN A 432 -38.41 -3.65 13.75
CA ASN A 432 -37.71 -2.69 12.94
C ASN A 432 -38.60 -1.45 12.76
N ASN A 433 -38.08 -0.27 13.14
CA ASN A 433 -38.78 1.02 13.07
C ASN A 433 -38.31 1.91 11.91
N PHE A 434 -37.39 1.43 11.06
CA PHE A 434 -36.97 2.19 9.88
C PHE A 434 -38.13 2.35 8.91
N SER A 435 -38.21 3.54 8.32
CA SER A 435 -39.08 3.83 7.18
C SER A 435 -38.73 2.94 5.98
N ASP A 436 -39.65 2.85 5.02
CA ASP A 436 -39.42 2.07 3.81
C ASP A 436 -38.27 2.66 2.98
N GLU A 437 -38.10 3.99 2.99
CA GLU A 437 -36.95 4.70 2.42
C GLU A 437 -35.63 4.33 3.09
N GLU A 438 -35.54 4.40 4.42
CA GLU A 438 -34.32 4.00 5.16
C GLU A 438 -33.97 2.53 4.93
N MET A 439 -34.97 1.64 4.89
CA MET A 439 -34.74 0.23 4.59
C MET A 439 -34.26 0.02 3.15
N LYS A 440 -34.76 0.80 2.19
CA LYS A 440 -34.30 0.76 0.81
C LYS A 440 -32.83 1.18 0.71
N GLU A 441 -32.43 2.24 1.41
CA GLU A 441 -31.04 2.70 1.46
C GLU A 441 -30.12 1.66 2.09
N ARG A 442 -30.50 1.08 3.23
CA ARG A 442 -29.73 0.04 3.91
C ARG A 442 -29.59 -1.23 3.06
N LYS A 443 -30.67 -1.67 2.44
CA LYS A 443 -30.66 -2.82 1.52
C LYS A 443 -29.75 -2.55 0.32
N HIS A 444 -29.80 -1.34 -0.24
CA HIS A 444 -28.90 -0.94 -1.31
C HIS A 444 -27.43 -0.98 -0.86
N PHE A 445 -27.12 -0.48 0.34
CA PHE A 445 -25.78 -0.52 0.91
C PHE A 445 -25.25 -1.95 1.04
N PHE A 446 -25.95 -2.85 1.73
CA PHE A 446 -25.47 -4.22 1.95
C PHE A 446 -25.39 -5.02 0.64
N THR A 447 -26.38 -4.87 -0.26
CA THR A 447 -26.35 -5.51 -1.59
C THR A 447 -25.13 -5.06 -2.39
N SER A 448 -24.83 -3.75 -2.37
CA SER A 448 -23.70 -3.19 -3.10
C SER A 448 -22.37 -3.61 -2.50
N LEU A 449 -22.25 -3.58 -1.16
CA LEU A 449 -21.04 -4.01 -0.45
C LEU A 449 -20.71 -5.48 -0.74
N PHE A 450 -21.69 -6.38 -0.62
CA PHE A 450 -21.47 -7.81 -0.85
C PHE A 450 -21.11 -8.10 -2.30
N ARG A 451 -21.82 -7.47 -3.26
CA ARG A 451 -21.47 -7.60 -4.68
C ARG A 451 -20.05 -7.09 -4.95
N MET A 452 -19.67 -5.92 -4.44
CA MET A 452 -18.31 -5.37 -4.62
C MET A 452 -17.23 -6.29 -4.06
N ALA A 453 -17.49 -6.96 -2.94
CA ALA A 453 -16.58 -7.97 -2.38
C ALA A 453 -16.43 -9.16 -3.34
N ARG A 454 -17.53 -9.72 -3.83
CA ARG A 454 -17.52 -10.84 -4.78
C ARG A 454 -16.83 -10.50 -6.10
N GLU A 455 -17.02 -9.27 -6.59
CA GLU A 455 -16.33 -8.75 -7.79
C GLU A 455 -14.80 -8.71 -7.64
N ARG A 456 -14.29 -8.80 -6.41
CA ARG A 456 -12.86 -8.83 -6.04
C ARG A 456 -12.41 -10.20 -5.51
N GLY A 457 -13.22 -11.23 -5.69
CA GLY A 457 -12.91 -12.57 -5.16
C GLY A 457 -12.93 -12.67 -3.63
N ILE A 458 -13.59 -11.72 -2.94
CA ILE A 458 -13.73 -11.69 -1.48
C ILE A 458 -15.11 -12.19 -1.08
N GLU A 459 -15.16 -13.07 -0.10
CA GLU A 459 -16.38 -13.60 0.49
C GLU A 459 -16.82 -12.74 1.70
N PRO A 460 -17.98 -12.06 1.63
CA PRO A 460 -18.48 -11.29 2.75
C PRO A 460 -19.21 -12.16 3.78
N PHE A 461 -18.91 -11.94 5.05
CA PHE A 461 -19.51 -12.59 6.21
C PHE A 461 -20.17 -11.54 7.10
N ILE A 462 -21.32 -11.87 7.70
CA ILE A 462 -21.93 -11.08 8.77
C ILE A 462 -21.87 -11.88 10.08
N VAL A 463 -21.37 -11.26 11.15
CA VAL A 463 -21.12 -11.91 12.44
C VAL A 463 -21.94 -11.23 13.52
N ASN A 464 -22.74 -11.99 14.27
CA ASN A 464 -23.59 -11.47 15.35
C ASN A 464 -23.15 -11.93 16.74
N TRP A 465 -23.48 -11.13 17.76
CA TRP A 465 -23.41 -11.54 19.17
C TRP A 465 -24.71 -12.21 19.59
N ASN A 466 -24.63 -13.07 20.61
CA ASN A 466 -25.79 -13.78 21.14
C ASN A 466 -25.85 -13.63 22.69
N ILE A 467 -27.02 -13.67 23.32
CA ILE A 467 -28.34 -13.54 22.70
C ILE A 467 -28.70 -12.05 22.65
N ALA A 468 -29.06 -11.58 21.47
CA ALA A 468 -29.35 -10.18 21.19
C ALA A 468 -30.58 -10.04 20.30
N VAL A 469 -31.41 -9.04 20.56
CA VAL A 469 -32.48 -8.57 19.67
C VAL A 469 -32.45 -7.04 19.56
N SER A 470 -33.20 -6.48 18.62
CA SER A 470 -33.36 -5.03 18.53
C SER A 470 -34.18 -4.48 19.72
N PRO A 471 -33.93 -3.23 20.16
CA PRO A 471 -34.78 -2.56 21.15
C PRO A 471 -36.25 -2.53 20.77
N GLU A 472 -36.55 -2.38 19.47
CA GLU A 472 -37.90 -2.38 18.92
C GLU A 472 -38.58 -3.74 19.12
N PHE A 473 -37.88 -4.84 18.85
CA PHE A 473 -38.41 -6.18 19.09
C PHE A 473 -38.68 -6.43 20.58
N ALA A 474 -37.70 -6.12 21.43
CA ALA A 474 -37.83 -6.28 22.87
C ALA A 474 -39.08 -5.57 23.41
N LYS A 475 -39.26 -4.31 23.00
CA LYS A 475 -40.42 -3.50 23.37
C LYS A 475 -41.74 -4.06 22.82
N ALA A 476 -41.78 -4.46 21.55
CA ALA A 476 -43.02 -4.90 20.89
C ALA A 476 -43.54 -6.24 21.41
N TYR A 477 -42.62 -7.14 21.81
CA TYR A 477 -42.95 -8.51 22.18
C TYR A 477 -42.77 -8.82 23.67
N GLY A 478 -42.41 -7.81 24.47
CA GLY A 478 -42.31 -7.94 25.94
C GLY A 478 -41.18 -8.88 26.39
N VAL A 479 -40.07 -8.90 25.65
CA VAL A 479 -38.89 -9.73 25.92
C VAL A 479 -37.68 -8.87 26.30
N LYS A 480 -36.62 -9.49 26.85
CA LYS A 480 -35.37 -8.77 27.13
C LYS A 480 -34.56 -8.56 25.84
N GLU A 481 -33.89 -7.41 25.72
CA GLU A 481 -32.95 -7.17 24.60
C GLU A 481 -31.76 -8.14 24.59
N ARG A 482 -31.42 -8.69 25.76
CA ARG A 482 -30.23 -9.49 26.01
C ARG A 482 -30.61 -10.73 26.81
N ASN A 483 -29.97 -11.86 26.48
CA ASN A 483 -30.11 -13.13 27.22
C ASN A 483 -31.56 -13.59 27.44
N ASP A 484 -32.37 -13.48 26.38
CA ASP A 484 -33.74 -13.99 26.39
C ASP A 484 -33.82 -15.29 25.58
N THR A 485 -34.00 -16.41 26.28
CA THR A 485 -34.06 -17.75 25.67
C THR A 485 -35.47 -18.19 25.31
N SER A 486 -36.46 -17.28 25.38
CA SER A 486 -37.86 -17.61 25.12
C SER A 486 -38.10 -18.11 23.69
N ALA A 487 -39.17 -18.90 23.52
CA ALA A 487 -39.53 -19.49 22.25
C ALA A 487 -39.73 -18.45 21.13
N ILE A 488 -40.25 -17.26 21.46
CA ILE A 488 -40.46 -16.19 20.48
C ILE A 488 -39.13 -15.60 19.99
N VAL A 489 -38.12 -15.45 20.86
CA VAL A 489 -36.78 -14.98 20.43
C VAL A 489 -36.09 -16.05 19.58
N LYS A 490 -36.18 -17.33 19.96
CA LYS A 490 -35.66 -18.44 19.14
C LYS A 490 -36.28 -18.45 17.75
N GLN A 491 -37.61 -18.33 17.68
CA GLN A 491 -38.35 -18.27 16.42
C GLN A 491 -37.89 -17.07 15.58
N TYR A 492 -37.85 -15.88 16.17
CA TYR A 492 -37.41 -14.66 15.50
C TYR A 492 -35.99 -14.80 14.93
N THR A 493 -35.01 -15.21 15.74
CA THR A 493 -33.62 -15.34 15.31
C THR A 493 -33.49 -16.34 14.18
N ARG A 494 -34.14 -17.50 14.27
CA ARG A 494 -34.15 -18.50 13.18
C ARG A 494 -34.69 -17.93 11.88
N GLU A 495 -35.87 -17.32 11.93
CA GLU A 495 -36.56 -16.81 10.74
C GLU A 495 -35.83 -15.62 10.11
N VAL A 496 -35.28 -14.70 10.91
CA VAL A 496 -34.55 -13.54 10.39
C VAL A 496 -33.21 -13.93 9.78
N VAL A 497 -32.52 -14.94 10.34
CA VAL A 497 -31.31 -15.52 9.72
C VAL A 497 -31.65 -16.11 8.35
N THR A 498 -32.70 -16.93 8.26
CA THR A 498 -33.18 -17.48 6.98
C THR A 498 -33.50 -16.39 5.98
N GLN A 499 -34.23 -15.35 6.40
CA GLN A 499 -34.60 -14.23 5.52
C GLN A 499 -33.38 -13.49 4.99
N VAL A 500 -32.40 -13.17 5.85
CA VAL A 500 -31.17 -12.48 5.43
C VAL A 500 -30.37 -13.30 4.42
N ILE A 501 -30.22 -14.61 4.62
CA ILE A 501 -29.50 -15.48 3.66
C ILE A 501 -30.18 -15.46 2.29
N ASN A 502 -31.51 -15.52 2.27
CA ASN A 502 -32.30 -15.54 1.03
C ASN A 502 -32.34 -14.17 0.33
N GLU A 503 -32.31 -13.07 1.09
CA GLU A 503 -32.38 -11.70 0.58
C GLU A 503 -31.08 -11.25 -0.09
N TYR A 504 -29.93 -11.73 0.40
CA TYR A 504 -28.61 -11.28 -0.04
C TYR A 504 -27.84 -12.42 -0.71
N PRO A 505 -27.93 -12.61 -2.04
CA PRO A 505 -27.32 -13.75 -2.74
C PRO A 505 -25.79 -13.74 -2.70
N ASP A 506 -25.16 -12.56 -2.62
CA ASP A 506 -23.70 -12.40 -2.55
C ASP A 506 -23.12 -12.59 -1.14
N LEU A 507 -23.97 -12.70 -0.11
CA LEU A 507 -23.54 -13.01 1.26
C LEU A 507 -23.00 -14.45 1.34
N ALA A 508 -21.75 -14.61 1.73
CA ALA A 508 -21.04 -15.89 1.65
C ALA A 508 -21.03 -16.67 2.98
N GLY A 509 -21.19 -15.98 4.11
CA GLY A 509 -21.12 -16.60 5.44
C GLY A 509 -21.99 -15.92 6.50
N ILE A 510 -22.49 -16.70 7.45
CA ILE A 510 -22.99 -16.22 8.74
C ILE A 510 -21.99 -16.62 9.81
N GLY A 511 -21.63 -15.68 10.68
CA GLY A 511 -20.83 -15.93 11.86
C GLY A 511 -21.59 -15.67 13.14
N ILE A 512 -21.19 -16.35 14.20
CA ILE A 512 -21.77 -16.24 15.53
C ILE A 512 -20.68 -15.97 16.55
N THR A 513 -21.03 -15.30 17.64
CA THR A 513 -20.21 -15.17 18.86
C THR A 513 -20.98 -15.75 20.04
N LEU A 514 -20.36 -16.71 20.75
CA LEU A 514 -20.83 -17.25 22.05
C LEU A 514 -20.37 -16.32 23.18
N ALA A 515 -20.86 -15.09 23.20
CA ALA A 515 -20.48 -14.07 24.17
C ALA A 515 -21.39 -12.84 24.06
N ASP A 516 -21.45 -11.94 25.04
CA ASP A 516 -21.18 -12.15 26.47
C ASP A 516 -22.48 -12.34 27.26
N TRP A 517 -23.62 -12.02 26.61
CA TRP A 517 -24.96 -12.12 27.17
C TRP A 517 -25.51 -13.54 27.09
N MET A 518 -24.64 -14.55 27.09
CA MET A 518 -24.97 -15.95 27.28
C MET A 518 -24.45 -16.46 28.64
N SER A 519 -24.44 -15.55 29.63
CA SER A 519 -23.98 -15.79 31.00
C SER A 519 -22.55 -16.29 31.09
N ASN A 520 -21.66 -15.69 30.31
CA ASN A 520 -20.23 -15.97 30.31
C ASN A 520 -19.55 -15.43 31.59
N PHE A 521 -20.17 -14.42 32.23
CA PHE A 521 -19.71 -13.84 33.50
C PHE A 521 -20.88 -13.79 34.48
N LYS A 522 -20.64 -14.19 35.74
CA LYS A 522 -21.62 -13.97 36.82
C LYS A 522 -21.74 -12.47 37.05
N THR A 523 -22.89 -11.88 36.73
CA THR A 523 -23.14 -10.47 37.07
C THR A 523 -23.34 -10.35 38.57
N ALA A 524 -22.85 -9.27 39.18
CA ALA A 524 -23.00 -9.02 40.63
C ALA A 524 -24.47 -8.99 41.10
N ASN A 525 -25.41 -8.82 40.17
CA ASN A 525 -26.85 -8.69 40.42
C ASN A 525 -27.70 -9.89 39.93
N GLY A 526 -27.12 -10.89 39.26
CA GLY A 526 -27.87 -12.09 38.81
C GLY A 526 -28.92 -11.87 37.71
N ASP A 527 -28.82 -10.78 36.92
CA ASP A 527 -29.86 -10.36 35.96
C ASP A 527 -30.01 -11.24 34.70
N LEU A 528 -29.04 -12.14 34.47
CA LEU A 528 -28.90 -12.99 33.30
C LEU A 528 -29.16 -14.47 33.69
N PRO A 529 -30.02 -15.23 32.97
CA PRO A 529 -30.21 -16.67 33.21
C PRO A 529 -28.90 -17.45 33.11
N ASP A 530 -28.56 -18.27 34.11
CA ASP A 530 -27.36 -19.12 34.03
C ASP A 530 -27.47 -20.10 32.85
N MET A 531 -26.52 -20.02 31.91
CA MET A 531 -26.42 -20.92 30.76
C MET A 531 -25.18 -21.79 30.91
N THR A 532 -25.34 -23.10 30.81
CA THR A 532 -24.22 -24.04 30.68
C THR A 532 -23.59 -23.93 29.27
N PRO A 533 -22.35 -24.41 29.06
CA PRO A 533 -21.79 -24.50 27.70
C PRO A 533 -22.72 -25.21 26.72
N LYS A 534 -23.40 -26.27 27.16
CA LYS A 534 -24.42 -26.96 26.37
C LYS A 534 -25.59 -26.06 25.98
N ASP A 535 -26.16 -25.30 26.92
CA ASP A 535 -27.29 -24.40 26.63
C ASP A 535 -26.92 -23.34 25.57
N ARG A 536 -25.67 -22.88 25.56
CA ARG A 536 -25.16 -21.91 24.58
C ARG A 536 -25.08 -22.52 23.19
N GLU A 537 -24.58 -23.73 23.10
CA GLU A 537 -24.45 -24.47 21.84
C GLU A 537 -25.84 -24.91 21.31
N ASP A 538 -26.75 -25.35 22.19
CA ASP A 538 -28.14 -25.65 21.84
C ASP A 538 -28.86 -24.42 21.27
N TRP A 539 -28.60 -23.22 21.82
CA TRP A 539 -29.11 -21.97 21.24
C TRP A 539 -28.66 -21.78 19.78
N ILE A 540 -27.38 -22.00 19.49
CA ILE A 540 -26.83 -21.87 18.14
C ILE A 540 -27.45 -22.91 17.19
N GLU A 541 -27.60 -24.15 17.65
CA GLU A 541 -28.21 -25.25 16.91
C GLU A 541 -29.68 -24.94 16.53
N GLU A 542 -30.49 -24.52 17.51
CA GLU A 542 -31.92 -24.28 17.36
C GLU A 542 -32.27 -22.99 16.61
N THR A 543 -31.35 -22.02 16.56
CA THR A 543 -31.60 -20.70 15.97
C THR A 543 -30.82 -20.48 14.68
N VAL A 544 -29.50 -20.27 14.77
CA VAL A 544 -28.68 -19.87 13.63
C VAL A 544 -28.47 -21.04 12.66
N VAL A 545 -28.10 -22.22 13.15
CA VAL A 545 -27.92 -23.42 12.30
C VAL A 545 -29.25 -23.84 11.68
N ALA A 546 -30.34 -23.85 12.46
CA ALA A 546 -31.67 -24.09 11.93
C ALA A 546 -32.07 -23.07 10.85
N GLY A 547 -31.72 -21.79 11.05
CA GLY A 547 -31.97 -20.72 10.08
C GLY A 547 -31.17 -20.89 8.79
N ILE A 548 -29.91 -21.32 8.89
CA ILE A 548 -29.05 -21.70 7.76
C ILE A 548 -29.65 -22.87 6.99
N LYS A 549 -30.08 -23.94 7.68
CA LYS A 549 -30.70 -25.12 7.04
C LYS A 549 -32.02 -24.81 6.36
N ALA A 550 -32.78 -23.84 6.86
CA ALA A 550 -34.05 -23.42 6.29
C ALA A 550 -33.90 -22.46 5.09
N ALA A 551 -32.70 -21.93 4.83
CA ALA A 551 -32.44 -21.07 3.69
C ALA A 551 -32.52 -21.85 2.36
N ASN A 552 -32.82 -21.14 1.28
CA ASN A 552 -32.99 -21.75 -0.05
C ASN A 552 -31.65 -22.03 -0.76
N ARG A 553 -30.53 -21.74 -0.11
CA ARG A 553 -29.17 -21.91 -0.63
C ARG A 553 -28.20 -22.20 0.52
N PRO A 554 -27.09 -22.93 0.26
CA PRO A 554 -26.05 -23.12 1.26
C PRO A 554 -25.31 -21.81 1.55
N ILE A 555 -24.76 -21.73 2.77
CA ILE A 555 -23.89 -20.64 3.21
C ILE A 555 -22.89 -21.21 4.23
N LYS A 556 -21.72 -20.57 4.36
CA LYS A 556 -20.69 -20.98 5.32
C LYS A 556 -21.06 -20.55 6.74
N LEU A 557 -20.65 -21.35 7.71
CA LEU A 557 -20.72 -21.04 9.13
C LEU A 557 -19.34 -20.63 9.66
N LEU A 558 -19.28 -19.49 10.33
CA LEU A 558 -18.16 -19.08 11.19
C LEU A 558 -18.59 -19.23 12.66
N HIS A 559 -18.07 -20.26 13.32
CA HIS A 559 -18.29 -20.50 14.73
C HIS A 559 -17.17 -19.87 15.56
N ARG A 560 -17.42 -18.72 16.18
CA ARG A 560 -16.43 -18.12 17.07
C ARG A 560 -16.46 -18.78 18.44
N SER A 561 -15.33 -19.34 18.84
CA SER A 561 -15.19 -20.04 20.11
C SER A 561 -14.40 -19.20 21.10
N VAL A 562 -15.13 -18.52 22.00
CA VAL A 562 -14.59 -17.61 23.04
C VAL A 562 -15.28 -17.81 24.39
N LEU A 563 -14.56 -17.63 25.51
CA LEU A 563 -15.00 -17.49 26.93
C LEU A 563 -15.87 -18.59 27.54
N SER A 564 -16.55 -19.38 26.73
CA SER A 564 -17.77 -20.08 27.14
C SER A 564 -18.10 -21.29 26.29
N SER A 565 -17.39 -21.45 25.16
CA SER A 565 -17.46 -22.64 24.32
C SER A 565 -16.72 -23.76 25.04
N ASP A 566 -17.41 -24.88 25.20
CA ASP A 566 -16.80 -26.15 25.53
C ASP A 566 -16.47 -26.83 24.20
N PRO A 567 -15.22 -27.27 23.96
CA PRO A 567 -14.85 -27.85 22.68
C PRO A 567 -15.67 -29.07 22.26
N LEU A 568 -16.17 -29.86 23.22
CA LEU A 568 -16.98 -31.05 22.93
C LEU A 568 -18.39 -30.67 22.51
N GLU A 569 -19.02 -29.71 23.19
CA GLU A 569 -20.36 -29.22 22.82
C GLU A 569 -20.33 -28.46 21.48
N MET A 570 -19.32 -27.63 21.24
CA MET A 570 -19.08 -27.01 19.93
C MET A 570 -19.00 -28.06 18.83
N ARG A 571 -18.16 -29.09 19.03
CA ARG A 571 -17.98 -30.17 18.07
C ARG A 571 -19.27 -30.93 17.83
N ARG A 572 -20.08 -31.18 18.87
CA ARG A 572 -21.40 -31.81 18.74
C ARG A 572 -22.29 -31.00 17.81
N VAL A 573 -22.42 -29.69 18.04
CA VAL A 573 -23.28 -28.83 17.21
C VAL A 573 -22.78 -28.74 15.78
N ILE A 574 -21.48 -28.57 15.55
CA ILE A 574 -20.90 -28.54 14.20
C ILE A 574 -21.14 -29.87 13.46
N ASN A 575 -20.99 -31.01 14.15
CA ASN A 575 -21.28 -32.32 13.57
C ASN A 575 -22.75 -32.51 13.23
N ASN A 576 -23.66 -32.12 14.13
CA ASN A 576 -25.11 -32.20 13.91
C ASN A 576 -25.59 -31.22 12.83
N ALA A 577 -24.88 -30.11 12.65
CA ALA A 577 -25.19 -29.12 11.64
C ALA A 577 -25.06 -29.71 10.23
N ASP A 578 -24.16 -30.67 9.99
CA ASP A 578 -23.99 -31.38 8.70
C ASP A 578 -24.04 -30.42 7.50
N LEU A 579 -23.29 -29.32 7.61
CA LEU A 579 -23.22 -28.29 6.57
C LEU A 579 -22.28 -28.75 5.44
N PRO A 580 -22.58 -28.40 4.18
CA PRO A 580 -21.80 -28.87 3.02
C PRO A 580 -20.39 -28.28 2.96
N ASP A 581 -20.20 -27.07 3.49
CA ASP A 581 -18.89 -26.40 3.58
C ASP A 581 -18.25 -26.66 4.94
N THR A 582 -16.92 -26.76 4.95
CA THR A 582 -16.12 -26.81 6.17
C THR A 582 -16.43 -25.59 7.05
N THR A 583 -16.86 -25.84 8.29
CA THR A 583 -17.11 -24.77 9.27
C THR A 583 -15.80 -24.10 9.67
N LEU A 584 -15.80 -22.78 9.75
CA LEU A 584 -14.65 -22.01 10.22
C LEU A 584 -14.77 -21.85 11.74
N VAL A 585 -13.78 -22.28 12.51
CA VAL A 585 -13.77 -22.10 13.97
C VAL A 585 -12.71 -21.08 14.35
N GLU A 586 -13.14 -19.89 14.77
CA GLU A 586 -12.22 -18.82 15.16
C GLU A 586 -11.79 -18.98 16.62
N VAL A 587 -10.48 -19.00 16.84
CA VAL A 587 -9.86 -19.02 18.18
C VAL A 587 -8.87 -17.86 18.31
N LYS A 588 -9.04 -17.07 19.38
CA LYS A 588 -8.13 -16.00 19.78
C LYS A 588 -6.72 -16.52 20.05
N PHE A 589 -5.73 -15.97 19.33
CA PHE A 589 -4.32 -16.29 19.55
C PHE A 589 -3.74 -15.42 20.66
N ASN A 590 -3.23 -16.03 21.73
CA ASN A 590 -2.75 -15.33 22.92
C ASN A 590 -3.77 -14.30 23.42
N TRP A 591 -5.03 -14.75 23.50
CA TRP A 591 -6.16 -13.92 23.89
C TRP A 591 -6.32 -12.70 22.97
N SER A 592 -6.29 -11.46 23.48
CA SER A 592 -6.43 -10.27 22.64
C SER A 592 -5.09 -9.69 22.14
N HIS A 593 -3.98 -10.39 22.35
CA HIS A 593 -2.62 -9.89 22.11
C HIS A 593 -1.87 -10.77 21.10
N GLY A 594 -2.43 -10.90 19.89
CA GLY A 594 -1.89 -11.75 18.83
C GLY A 594 -0.55 -11.28 18.25
N HIS A 595 -0.17 -10.01 18.52
CA HIS A 595 1.14 -9.44 18.18
C HIS A 595 2.04 -9.40 19.43
N SER A 596 2.20 -10.57 20.04
CA SER A 596 3.11 -10.81 21.15
C SER A 596 4.26 -11.71 20.71
N THR A 597 4.10 -13.01 20.90
CA THR A 597 5.05 -14.07 20.53
C THR A 597 4.45 -14.97 19.44
N PRO A 598 5.27 -15.58 18.56
CA PRO A 598 4.84 -16.67 17.69
C PRO A 598 4.27 -17.88 18.43
N VAL A 599 4.53 -18.03 19.73
CA VAL A 599 4.10 -19.20 20.52
C VAL A 599 2.66 -19.02 21.01
N LEU A 600 1.80 -20.01 20.74
CA LEU A 600 0.47 -20.07 21.37
C LEU A 600 0.60 -20.47 22.84
N ALA A 601 0.61 -19.49 23.73
CA ALA A 601 0.72 -19.66 25.18
C ALA A 601 -0.64 -19.82 25.87
N MET A 602 -1.68 -19.17 25.35
CA MET A 602 -3.02 -19.20 25.93
C MET A 602 -4.12 -19.09 24.87
N THR A 603 -5.24 -19.74 25.15
CA THR A 603 -6.49 -19.59 24.39
C THR A 603 -7.53 -18.89 25.25
N HIS A 604 -8.52 -18.29 24.60
CA HIS A 604 -9.65 -17.64 25.27
C HIS A 604 -10.71 -18.68 25.69
N ASP A 605 -10.30 -19.66 26.51
CA ASP A 605 -11.12 -20.79 26.94
C ASP A 605 -12.13 -20.43 28.05
N SER A 606 -13.02 -21.37 28.38
CA SER A 606 -14.13 -21.21 29.32
C SER A 606 -13.79 -21.51 30.79
N HIS A 607 -12.56 -21.96 31.09
CA HIS A 607 -12.26 -22.58 32.38
C HIS A 607 -10.98 -22.08 33.05
N SER A 608 -9.99 -21.56 32.31
CA SER A 608 -8.65 -21.39 32.86
C SER A 608 -7.78 -20.30 32.25
N GLY A 609 -8.14 -19.74 31.08
CA GLY A 609 -7.27 -18.84 30.34
C GLY A 609 -5.94 -19.49 29.91
N LYS A 610 -5.88 -20.83 29.90
CA LYS A 610 -4.75 -21.62 29.43
C LYS A 610 -5.00 -22.05 27.98
N LYS A 611 -4.01 -22.72 27.40
CA LYS A 611 -4.16 -23.39 26.11
C LYS A 611 -5.06 -24.62 26.26
N ASP A 612 -6.20 -24.63 25.57
CA ASP A 612 -7.14 -25.75 25.49
C ASP A 612 -7.02 -26.40 24.10
N ASP A 613 -6.50 -27.63 24.04
CA ASP A 613 -6.33 -28.36 22.79
C ASP A 613 -7.60 -29.11 22.35
N GLY A 614 -8.65 -29.17 23.17
CA GLY A 614 -9.91 -29.84 22.84
C GLY A 614 -10.58 -29.28 21.58
N TYR A 615 -10.29 -28.01 21.24
CA TYR A 615 -10.77 -27.37 20.02
C TYR A 615 -10.29 -28.06 18.75
N TRP A 616 -9.18 -28.78 18.76
CA TRP A 616 -8.63 -29.47 17.59
C TRP A 616 -8.18 -30.90 17.87
N ASN A 617 -8.27 -31.37 19.11
CA ASN A 617 -7.95 -32.73 19.52
C ASN A 617 -9.25 -33.46 19.94
N PRO A 618 -9.67 -34.53 19.22
CA PRO A 618 -9.03 -35.13 18.05
C PRO A 618 -9.17 -34.27 16.78
N LEU A 619 -8.33 -34.56 15.77
CA LEU A 619 -8.29 -33.84 14.50
C LEU A 619 -9.71 -33.70 13.90
N PRO A 620 -10.18 -32.48 13.59
CA PRO A 620 -11.54 -32.27 13.11
C PRO A 620 -11.75 -32.71 11.66
N VAL A 621 -12.94 -33.24 11.35
CA VAL A 621 -13.29 -33.75 10.02
C VAL A 621 -14.01 -32.71 9.15
N ASN A 622 -14.83 -31.86 9.75
CA ASN A 622 -15.79 -30.96 9.10
C ASN A 622 -15.62 -29.48 9.52
N TYR A 623 -14.62 -29.17 10.33
CA TYR A 623 -14.21 -27.80 10.63
C TYR A 623 -12.70 -27.66 10.67
N ARG A 624 -12.23 -26.42 10.63
CA ARG A 624 -10.83 -26.08 10.82
C ARG A 624 -10.71 -24.79 11.65
N ILE A 625 -9.57 -24.67 12.32
CA ILE A 625 -9.25 -23.56 13.20
C ILE A 625 -8.71 -22.40 12.37
N GLU A 626 -9.21 -21.22 12.70
CA GLU A 626 -8.78 -19.95 12.16
C GLU A 626 -8.21 -19.11 13.31
N TRP A 627 -6.92 -18.75 13.25
CA TRP A 627 -6.32 -17.94 14.30
C TRP A 627 -6.76 -16.48 14.20
N MET A 628 -7.34 -15.94 15.26
CA MET A 628 -7.64 -14.51 15.35
C MET A 628 -6.45 -13.75 15.93
N ILE A 629 -5.81 -12.96 15.07
CA ILE A 629 -4.67 -12.12 15.37
C ILE A 629 -5.14 -10.69 15.58
N ARG A 630 -5.28 -10.32 16.85
CA ARG A 630 -5.71 -9.00 17.28
C ARG A 630 -4.54 -8.03 17.35
N ASN A 631 -4.76 -6.79 16.90
CA ASN A 631 -3.84 -5.66 17.05
C ASN A 631 -4.36 -4.65 18.09
N GLU A 632 -4.82 -5.12 19.26
CA GLU A 632 -5.31 -4.20 20.32
C GLU A 632 -4.18 -3.33 20.92
N ASP A 633 -2.92 -3.78 20.79
CA ASP A 633 -1.77 -3.17 21.44
C ASP A 633 -1.21 -1.94 20.70
N PHE A 634 -1.55 -1.78 19.41
CA PHE A 634 -1.09 -0.68 18.56
C PHE A 634 -2.01 -0.45 17.36
N PHE A 635 -2.24 0.81 17.02
CA PHE A 635 -3.05 1.22 15.87
C PHE A 635 -2.81 2.67 15.41
N ILE A 636 -2.14 3.50 16.22
CA ILE A 636 -1.74 4.86 15.82
C ILE A 636 -0.43 4.80 15.04
N LEU A 637 0.63 4.25 15.62
CA LEU A 637 1.93 4.12 14.97
C LEU A 637 1.88 3.02 13.92
N ARG A 638 2.65 3.19 12.85
CA ARG A 638 2.77 2.16 11.82
C ARG A 638 3.61 0.99 12.31
N TRP A 639 3.25 -0.22 11.87
CA TRP A 639 3.93 -1.45 12.23
C TRP A 639 4.17 -2.33 11.00
N GLY A 640 5.30 -3.03 10.98
CA GLY A 640 5.60 -4.01 9.96
C GLY A 640 6.81 -4.87 10.31
N GLN A 641 6.56 -6.13 10.65
CA GLN A 641 7.59 -7.13 10.95
C GLN A 641 7.32 -8.41 10.14
N PRO A 642 7.96 -8.61 8.98
CA PRO A 642 7.73 -9.77 8.13
C PRO A 642 8.19 -11.11 8.75
N ASP A 643 9.31 -11.11 9.49
CA ASP A 643 9.92 -12.31 10.06
C ASP A 643 9.14 -12.86 11.26
N PHE A 644 8.49 -12.00 12.05
CA PHE A 644 7.54 -12.38 13.08
C PHE A 644 6.36 -13.12 12.46
N ILE A 645 5.78 -12.58 11.38
CA ILE A 645 4.64 -13.22 10.69
C ILE A 645 5.09 -14.56 10.10
N ARG A 646 6.26 -14.64 9.47
CA ARG A 646 6.82 -15.91 8.97
C ARG A 646 7.03 -16.93 10.08
N ALA A 647 7.65 -16.53 11.19
CA ALA A 647 7.88 -17.40 12.35
C ALA A 647 6.56 -17.85 12.96
N HIS A 648 5.58 -16.95 13.08
CA HIS A 648 4.25 -17.25 13.57
C HIS A 648 3.53 -18.26 12.67
N ILE A 649 3.58 -18.09 11.35
CA ILE A 649 3.00 -19.05 10.41
C ILE A 649 3.72 -20.40 10.48
N ALA A 650 5.05 -20.41 10.54
CA ALA A 650 5.84 -21.63 10.61
C ALA A 650 5.53 -22.46 11.87
N GLU A 651 5.38 -21.79 13.02
CA GLU A 651 5.07 -22.44 14.30
C GLU A 651 3.62 -22.96 14.36
N ASN A 652 2.67 -22.23 13.76
CA ASN A 652 1.23 -22.48 13.95
C ASN A 652 0.51 -23.03 12.72
N THR A 653 1.26 -23.52 11.72
CA THR A 653 0.71 -24.31 10.62
C THR A 653 0.54 -25.76 11.07
N HIS A 654 -0.71 -26.20 11.17
CA HIS A 654 -1.07 -27.58 11.52
C HIS A 654 -2.22 -28.09 10.65
N ASP A 655 -2.43 -29.42 10.58
CA ASP A 655 -3.49 -30.03 9.76
C ASP A 655 -4.92 -29.59 10.13
N PHE A 656 -5.10 -29.14 11.38
CA PHE A 656 -6.37 -28.59 11.88
C PHE A 656 -6.53 -27.09 11.61
N VAL A 657 -5.50 -26.39 11.12
CA VAL A 657 -5.52 -24.95 10.81
C VAL A 657 -5.57 -24.76 9.29
N ASN A 658 -6.41 -23.85 8.83
CA ASN A 658 -6.50 -23.51 7.40
C ASN A 658 -6.59 -21.99 7.16
N GLY A 659 -6.39 -21.18 8.19
CA GLY A 659 -6.34 -19.73 8.02
C GLY A 659 -6.40 -18.87 9.27
N TYR A 660 -6.63 -17.59 9.00
CA TYR A 660 -6.39 -16.49 9.93
C TYR A 660 -7.43 -15.38 9.76
N PHE A 661 -7.77 -14.73 10.87
CA PHE A 661 -8.47 -13.46 10.94
C PHE A 661 -7.53 -12.40 11.49
N VAL A 662 -7.40 -11.27 10.80
CA VAL A 662 -6.59 -10.13 11.24
C VAL A 662 -7.49 -8.92 11.50
N GLY A 663 -7.36 -8.28 12.65
CA GLY A 663 -8.07 -7.02 12.98
C GLY A 663 -8.33 -6.82 14.47
N SER A 664 -8.93 -5.69 14.83
CA SER A 664 -9.11 -5.24 16.23
C SER A 664 -10.58 -5.19 16.68
N GLU A 665 -10.80 -5.12 18.00
CA GLU A 665 -12.08 -4.89 18.67
C GLU A 665 -12.26 -3.41 18.98
N GLY A 666 -11.19 -2.79 19.49
CA GLY A 666 -11.18 -1.38 19.90
C GLY A 666 -10.93 -0.40 18.76
N TYR A 667 -10.49 -0.87 17.59
CA TYR A 667 -10.09 -0.03 16.46
C TYR A 667 -10.78 -0.46 15.16
N ILE A 668 -11.30 0.51 14.41
CA ILE A 668 -11.86 0.33 13.07
C ILE A 668 -10.89 0.99 12.07
N PRO A 669 -10.40 0.27 11.05
CA PRO A 669 -9.43 0.80 10.09
C PRO A 669 -10.08 1.67 9.00
N ALA A 670 -11.00 2.55 9.39
CA ALA A 670 -11.70 3.45 8.48
C ALA A 670 -11.16 4.89 8.58
N LYS A 671 -11.69 5.72 9.49
CA LYS A 671 -11.23 7.10 9.65
C LYS A 671 -9.93 7.13 10.42
N ASP A 672 -8.93 7.83 9.89
CA ASP A 672 -7.76 8.22 10.70
C ASP A 672 -8.11 9.46 11.51
N PHE A 673 -8.55 9.24 12.75
CA PHE A 673 -8.86 10.30 13.71
C PHE A 673 -7.66 10.71 14.56
N SER A 674 -6.52 10.02 14.42
CA SER A 674 -5.32 10.26 15.22
C SER A 674 -4.42 11.37 14.66
N HIS A 675 -4.32 11.47 13.34
CA HIS A 675 -3.35 12.35 12.68
C HIS A 675 -3.85 13.81 12.60
N ILE A 676 -2.92 14.75 12.71
CA ILE A 676 -3.19 16.18 12.47
C ILE A 676 -3.36 16.42 10.98
N ASP A 677 -4.38 17.21 10.61
CA ASP A 677 -4.62 17.54 9.20
C ASP A 677 -3.61 18.60 8.74
N ASN A 678 -2.77 18.23 7.78
CA ASN A 678 -1.73 19.10 7.22
C ASN A 678 -1.27 18.59 5.84
N ASN A 679 -0.29 19.27 5.26
CA ASN A 679 0.22 19.00 3.90
C ASN A 679 1.04 17.70 3.78
N HIS A 680 1.32 16.98 4.87
CA HIS A 680 2.04 15.70 4.85
C HIS A 680 1.13 14.47 4.87
N ARG A 681 -0.15 14.64 5.21
CA ARG A 681 -1.13 13.57 5.12
C ARG A 681 -1.59 13.40 3.66
N ASN A 682 -1.25 12.26 3.04
CA ASN A 682 -1.64 11.92 1.66
C ASN A 682 -2.54 10.68 1.57
N TRP A 683 -3.17 10.29 2.67
CA TRP A 683 -4.09 9.17 2.74
C TRP A 683 -5.45 9.64 3.25
N ASP A 684 -6.50 9.02 2.72
CA ASP A 684 -7.88 9.30 3.11
C ASP A 684 -8.29 8.45 4.30
N TYR A 685 -7.82 7.19 4.33
CA TYR A 685 -8.27 6.17 5.27
C TYR A 685 -7.14 5.58 6.12
N ALA A 686 -7.47 5.13 7.33
CA ALA A 686 -6.49 4.59 8.27
C ALA A 686 -5.82 3.30 7.76
N PHE A 687 -6.52 2.46 7.01
CA PHE A 687 -5.91 1.27 6.37
C PHE A 687 -4.86 1.64 5.29
N GLN A 688 -4.96 2.82 4.67
CA GLN A 688 -3.97 3.29 3.70
C GLN A 688 -2.71 3.83 4.38
N LYS A 689 -2.84 4.34 5.61
CA LYS A 689 -1.71 4.65 6.51
C LYS A 689 -1.02 3.36 6.92
N GLN A 690 -1.79 2.36 7.37
CA GLN A 690 -1.33 1.05 7.82
C GLN A 690 -1.10 0.06 6.66
N TRP A 691 -0.71 0.54 5.47
CA TRP A 691 -0.66 -0.28 4.26
C TRP A 691 0.30 -1.48 4.39
N LEU A 692 1.44 -1.30 5.08
CA LEU A 692 2.44 -2.34 5.25
C LEU A 692 1.90 -3.48 6.11
N PHE A 693 1.17 -3.17 7.18
CA PHE A 693 0.52 -4.16 8.05
C PHE A 693 -0.37 -5.12 7.24
N TYR A 694 -1.28 -4.56 6.43
CA TYR A 694 -2.18 -5.38 5.60
C TYR A 694 -1.43 -6.11 4.48
N LYS A 695 -0.44 -5.47 3.86
CA LYS A 695 0.37 -6.12 2.82
C LYS A 695 1.14 -7.31 3.38
N LEU A 696 1.80 -7.16 4.52
CA LEU A 696 2.55 -8.24 5.16
C LEU A 696 1.66 -9.43 5.50
N TRP A 697 0.58 -9.21 6.25
CA TRP A 697 -0.34 -10.28 6.64
C TRP A 697 -0.97 -10.97 5.43
N GLY A 698 -1.55 -10.22 4.50
CA GLY A 698 -2.24 -10.83 3.35
C GLY A 698 -1.30 -11.64 2.46
N ARG A 699 -0.11 -11.11 2.19
CA ARG A 699 0.87 -11.75 1.30
C ARG A 699 1.54 -12.97 1.93
N LEU A 700 1.91 -12.90 3.21
CA LEU A 700 2.55 -14.01 3.91
C LEU A 700 1.55 -15.12 4.26
N LEU A 701 0.29 -14.80 4.53
CA LEU A 701 -0.76 -15.82 4.68
C LEU A 701 -1.08 -16.54 3.37
N TYR A 702 -0.96 -15.84 2.22
CA TYR A 702 -1.11 -16.47 0.91
C TYR A 702 0.11 -17.32 0.55
N ASP A 703 1.32 -16.77 0.68
CA ASP A 703 2.57 -17.46 0.39
C ASP A 703 3.66 -17.00 1.37
N PRO A 704 3.97 -17.79 2.41
CA PRO A 704 4.99 -17.45 3.41
C PRO A 704 6.39 -17.27 2.81
N SER A 705 6.63 -17.79 1.60
CA SER A 705 7.88 -17.62 0.87
C SER A 705 7.97 -16.29 0.09
N THR A 706 6.93 -15.44 0.16
CA THR A 706 6.95 -14.11 -0.45
C THR A 706 8.19 -13.34 0.03
N PRO A 707 9.07 -12.92 -0.88
CA PRO A 707 10.37 -12.39 -0.52
C PRO A 707 10.28 -10.89 -0.15
N ASN A 708 11.28 -10.38 0.56
CA ASN A 708 11.24 -9.02 1.12
C ASN A 708 11.16 -7.92 0.04
N GLU A 709 11.70 -8.17 -1.15
CA GLU A 709 11.70 -7.28 -2.30
C GLU A 709 10.28 -6.84 -2.69
N VAL A 710 9.26 -7.67 -2.46
CA VAL A 710 7.85 -7.33 -2.68
C VAL A 710 7.36 -6.23 -1.73
N PHE A 711 7.85 -6.23 -0.50
CA PHE A 711 7.51 -5.22 0.52
C PHE A 711 8.37 -3.98 0.37
N GLU A 712 9.66 -4.14 0.05
CA GLU A 712 10.59 -3.05 -0.24
C GLU A 712 10.10 -2.20 -1.42
N GLU A 713 9.64 -2.84 -2.50
CA GLU A 713 9.09 -2.11 -3.65
C GLU A 713 7.83 -1.33 -3.30
N GLY A 714 7.06 -1.77 -2.30
CA GLY A 714 5.92 -1.00 -1.79
C GLY A 714 6.33 0.40 -1.32
N PHE A 715 7.50 0.54 -0.71
CA PHE A 715 8.05 1.85 -0.34
C PHE A 715 8.53 2.63 -1.56
N ASN A 716 9.24 1.99 -2.48
CA ASN A 716 9.76 2.65 -3.68
C ASN A 716 8.62 3.20 -4.54
N THR A 717 7.57 2.41 -4.76
CA THR A 717 6.37 2.83 -5.48
C THR A 717 5.69 4.03 -4.81
N ARG A 718 5.69 4.09 -3.47
CA ARG A 718 5.00 5.14 -2.71
C ARG A 718 5.80 6.44 -2.58
N TYR A 719 7.13 6.36 -2.46
CA TYR A 719 7.99 7.51 -2.14
C TYR A 719 8.99 7.87 -3.26
N GLY A 720 9.20 7.00 -4.24
CA GLY A 720 10.09 7.24 -5.38
C GLY A 720 11.56 7.47 -5.01
N ASN A 721 11.98 7.06 -3.81
CA ASN A 721 13.30 7.38 -3.25
C ASN A 721 14.33 6.24 -3.42
N GLY A 722 13.90 5.03 -3.79
CA GLY A 722 14.80 3.87 -3.89
C GLY A 722 15.29 3.32 -2.55
N GLU A 723 14.68 3.72 -1.43
CA GLU A 723 15.12 3.38 -0.07
C GLU A 723 14.29 2.25 0.56
N GLY A 724 13.54 1.48 -0.26
CA GLY A 724 12.70 0.37 0.21
C GLY A 724 13.40 -0.63 1.14
N PRO A 725 14.59 -1.16 0.80
CA PRO A 725 15.34 -2.07 1.69
C PRO A 725 15.68 -1.46 3.05
N ARG A 726 16.12 -0.19 3.05
CA ARG A 726 16.44 0.56 4.27
C ARG A 726 15.21 0.75 5.14
N LEU A 727 14.09 1.14 4.53
CA LEU A 727 12.83 1.39 5.24
C LEU A 727 12.25 0.10 5.81
N LEU A 728 12.24 -1.00 5.04
CA LEU A 728 11.76 -2.30 5.55
C LEU A 728 12.61 -2.80 6.73
N THR A 729 13.94 -2.61 6.65
CA THR A 729 14.85 -2.93 7.77
C THR A 729 14.51 -2.09 9.00
N ALA A 730 14.32 -0.78 8.84
CA ALA A 730 13.95 0.09 9.96
C ALA A 730 12.60 -0.30 10.57
N TYR A 731 11.61 -0.66 9.75
CA TYR A 731 10.32 -1.16 10.21
C TYR A 731 10.44 -2.46 11.00
N THR A 732 11.26 -3.39 10.50
CA THR A 732 11.48 -4.69 11.14
C THR A 732 12.05 -4.52 12.55
N GLU A 733 13.05 -3.65 12.72
CA GLU A 733 13.65 -3.36 14.03
C GLU A 733 12.72 -2.55 14.95
N ALA A 734 12.06 -1.52 14.43
CA ALA A 734 11.14 -0.67 15.20
C ALA A 734 9.96 -1.49 15.77
N SER A 735 9.44 -2.40 14.96
CA SER A 735 8.28 -3.23 15.28
C SER A 735 8.54 -4.28 16.35
N GLN A 736 9.81 -4.48 16.77
CA GLN A 736 10.15 -5.38 17.88
C GLN A 736 9.67 -4.87 19.23
N MET A 737 9.54 -3.54 19.40
CA MET A 737 9.12 -2.94 20.67
C MET A 737 7.78 -3.50 21.16
N PRO A 738 6.66 -3.38 20.41
CA PRO A 738 5.37 -3.86 20.90
C PRO A 738 5.34 -5.38 21.07
N LEU A 739 6.01 -6.15 20.19
CA LEU A 739 6.13 -7.61 20.32
C LEU A 739 6.83 -8.02 21.62
N SER A 740 7.92 -7.33 21.94
CA SER A 740 8.72 -7.57 23.13
C SER A 740 7.95 -7.25 24.39
N LEU A 741 7.25 -6.11 24.44
CA LEU A 741 6.46 -5.73 25.60
C LEU A 741 5.31 -6.71 25.83
N ALA A 742 4.54 -7.05 24.80
CA ALA A 742 3.41 -7.98 24.93
C ALA A 742 3.86 -9.43 25.23
N SER A 743 5.07 -9.82 24.85
CA SER A 743 5.66 -11.12 25.23
C SER A 743 6.15 -11.14 26.67
N PHE A 744 6.74 -10.03 27.12
CA PHE A 744 7.33 -9.89 28.45
C PHE A 744 6.28 -9.61 29.53
N PHE A 745 5.25 -8.83 29.24
CA PHE A 745 4.21 -8.41 30.18
C PHE A 745 2.88 -9.08 29.85
N ALA A 746 2.50 -10.09 30.63
CA ALA A 746 1.32 -10.91 30.32
C ALA A 746 0.00 -10.13 30.44
N ALA A 747 -0.56 -9.86 29.26
CA ALA A 747 -1.87 -9.25 29.09
C ALA A 747 -2.91 -10.30 28.67
N THR A 748 -4.17 -9.93 28.70
CA THR A 748 -5.29 -10.86 28.56
C THR A 748 -6.35 -10.38 27.58
N TRP A 749 -7.42 -9.76 28.08
CA TRP A 749 -8.51 -9.26 27.26
C TRP A 749 -8.18 -7.87 26.70
N ASP A 750 -9.05 -7.37 25.83
CA ASP A 750 -8.89 -6.08 25.16
C ASP A 750 -8.53 -4.97 26.17
N TYR A 751 -7.65 -4.04 25.80
CA TYR A 751 -7.24 -2.92 26.67
C TYR A 751 -6.45 -3.27 27.95
N THR A 752 -6.09 -4.53 28.21
CA THR A 752 -5.20 -4.85 29.34
C THR A 752 -3.73 -4.51 29.07
N LEU A 753 -3.38 -4.24 27.82
CA LEU A 753 -2.10 -3.69 27.40
C LEU A 753 -2.30 -2.74 26.21
N TYR A 754 -1.51 -1.66 26.19
CA TYR A 754 -1.38 -0.76 25.06
C TYR A 754 0.08 -0.34 24.90
N SER A 755 0.73 -0.92 23.89
CA SER A 755 2.19 -0.85 23.74
C SER A 755 2.68 0.53 23.30
N GLU A 756 1.89 1.24 22.49
CA GLU A 756 2.22 2.60 22.05
C GLU A 756 2.38 3.56 23.23
N GLY A 757 1.56 3.41 24.27
CA GLY A 757 1.59 4.26 25.46
C GLY A 757 2.33 3.68 26.65
N PHE A 758 2.83 2.44 26.58
CA PHE A 758 3.35 1.70 27.73
C PHE A 758 2.32 1.60 28.88
N LEU A 759 1.05 1.34 28.53
CA LEU A 759 -0.08 1.37 29.47
C LEU A 759 -0.65 -0.02 29.77
N ALA A 760 -1.08 -0.22 31.01
CA ALA A 760 -1.98 -1.26 31.49
C ALA A 760 -3.22 -0.60 32.14
N PRO A 761 -4.22 -0.16 31.34
CA PRO A 761 -5.40 0.55 31.85
C PRO A 761 -6.29 -0.21 32.85
N PHE A 762 -6.12 -1.53 32.90
CA PHE A 762 -6.76 -2.44 33.83
C PHE A 762 -5.68 -3.30 34.48
N ALA A 763 -5.98 -3.88 35.64
CA ALA A 763 -5.05 -4.82 36.28
C ALA A 763 -4.65 -5.94 35.33
N ALA A 764 -3.33 -6.10 35.15
CA ALA A 764 -2.75 -7.21 34.41
C ALA A 764 -3.03 -8.54 35.12
N ASN A 765 -2.85 -9.65 34.42
CA ASN A 765 -3.15 -10.97 34.97
C ASN A 765 -2.15 -11.34 36.06
N ALA A 766 -2.51 -11.19 37.34
CA ALA A 766 -1.61 -11.41 38.49
C ALA A 766 -0.35 -10.50 38.47
N GLY A 767 0.37 -10.45 39.60
CA GLY A 767 1.46 -9.49 39.82
C GLY A 767 1.00 -8.21 40.51
N LEU A 768 1.89 -7.21 40.56
CA LEU A 768 1.58 -5.91 41.15
C LEU A 768 0.66 -5.12 40.21
N HIS A 769 -0.28 -4.38 40.80
CA HIS A 769 -1.10 -3.41 40.10
C HIS A 769 -0.92 -2.03 40.74
N ASP A 770 -0.33 -1.10 40.01
CA ASP A 770 -0.25 0.29 40.45
C ASP A 770 -1.63 0.89 40.42
N THR A 771 -2.06 1.55 41.49
CA THR A 771 -3.38 2.19 41.59
C THR A 771 -3.34 3.69 41.28
N VAL A 772 -2.21 4.24 40.85
CA VAL A 772 -2.04 5.68 40.61
C VAL A 772 -2.30 6.06 39.15
N SER A 773 -1.86 5.27 38.18
CA SER A 773 -1.94 5.58 36.76
C SER A 773 -2.06 4.31 35.92
N SER A 774 -2.62 4.40 34.71
CA SER A 774 -2.53 3.31 33.73
C SER A 774 -1.14 3.08 33.17
N PHE A 775 -0.19 3.98 33.43
CA PHE A 775 1.18 3.84 32.98
C PHE A 775 1.89 2.71 33.73
N ILE A 776 2.40 1.71 33.02
CA ILE A 776 3.10 0.57 33.63
C ILE A 776 4.31 1.12 34.38
N SER A 777 4.26 1.11 35.70
CA SER A 777 5.31 1.64 36.56
C SER A 777 6.56 0.76 36.57
N VAL A 778 7.68 1.26 37.08
CA VAL A 778 8.86 0.40 37.31
C VAL A 778 8.55 -0.75 38.28
N ASP A 779 7.63 -0.57 39.22
CA ASP A 779 7.25 -1.60 40.19
C ASP A 779 6.39 -2.70 39.56
N GLU A 780 5.42 -2.34 38.72
CA GLU A 780 4.65 -3.33 37.93
C GLU A 780 5.54 -4.05 36.93
N LEU A 781 6.49 -3.34 36.30
CA LEU A 781 7.46 -3.98 35.42
C LEU A 781 8.41 -4.93 36.19
N ILE A 782 8.59 -4.74 37.50
CA ILE A 782 9.36 -5.69 38.32
C ILE A 782 8.54 -6.95 38.62
N ASP A 783 7.30 -6.77 39.05
CA ASP A 783 6.41 -7.83 39.54
C ASP A 783 5.21 -8.02 38.61
N HIS A 784 5.41 -8.88 37.61
CA HIS A 784 4.40 -9.29 36.63
C HIS A 784 4.71 -10.73 36.16
N PRO A 785 3.71 -11.47 35.65
CA PRO A 785 3.96 -12.68 34.90
C PRO A 785 4.30 -12.40 33.45
N VAL A 786 5.09 -13.30 32.86
CA VAL A 786 5.44 -13.26 31.43
C VAL A 786 4.42 -14.05 30.60
N LEU A 787 4.16 -13.61 29.35
CA LEU A 787 3.30 -14.35 28.43
C LEU A 787 4.09 -15.46 27.74
N ASP A 788 5.23 -15.11 27.15
CA ASP A 788 6.09 -16.09 26.49
C ASP A 788 6.96 -16.79 27.55
N PRO A 789 6.85 -18.13 27.68
CA PRO A 789 7.55 -18.88 28.70
C PRO A 789 9.08 -18.86 28.53
N LYS A 790 9.64 -18.37 27.42
CA LYS A 790 11.09 -18.16 27.26
C LYS A 790 11.60 -16.99 28.10
N PHE A 791 10.75 -16.02 28.42
CA PHE A 791 11.15 -14.90 29.25
C PHE A 791 11.15 -15.28 30.73
N ILE A 792 11.86 -14.48 31.52
CA ILE A 792 11.83 -14.52 32.99
C ILE A 792 11.57 -13.10 33.50
N SER A 793 10.66 -12.95 34.45
CA SER A 793 10.34 -11.65 35.06
C SER A 793 11.57 -11.06 35.76
N ILE A 794 11.56 -9.74 36.03
CA ILE A 794 12.65 -9.10 36.76
C ILE A 794 12.78 -9.66 38.18
N ALA A 795 11.64 -9.80 38.88
CA ALA A 795 11.62 -10.33 40.23
C ALA A 795 12.22 -11.75 40.29
N ASP A 796 11.84 -12.64 39.37
CA ASP A 796 12.36 -14.01 39.32
C ASP A 796 13.82 -14.07 38.88
N TYR A 797 14.24 -13.20 37.95
CA TYR A 797 15.63 -13.11 37.52
C TYR A 797 16.55 -12.71 38.69
N VAL A 798 16.23 -11.62 39.39
CA VAL A 798 17.04 -11.15 40.53
C VAL A 798 17.05 -12.18 41.66
N LYS A 799 15.91 -12.81 41.94
CA LYS A 799 15.84 -13.92 42.89
C LYS A 799 16.77 -15.08 42.49
N ALA A 800 16.77 -15.48 41.23
CA ALA A 800 17.63 -16.55 40.74
C ALA A 800 19.12 -16.21 40.87
N MET A 801 19.51 -14.95 40.62
CA MET A 801 20.90 -14.51 40.78
C MET A 801 21.34 -14.53 42.25
N ASP A 802 20.50 -14.05 43.17
CA ASP A 802 20.76 -14.12 44.61
C ASP A 802 20.91 -15.56 45.12
N GLU A 803 20.11 -16.49 44.57
CA GLU A 803 20.15 -17.91 44.90
C GLU A 803 21.32 -18.65 44.19
N ASN A 804 22.17 -17.95 43.43
CA ASN A 804 23.20 -18.53 42.56
C ASN A 804 22.66 -19.64 41.63
N LYS A 805 21.41 -19.51 41.19
CA LYS A 805 20.76 -20.48 40.31
C LYS A 805 21.17 -20.21 38.87
N THR A 806 21.73 -21.22 38.21
CA THR A 806 22.01 -21.17 36.78
C THR A 806 20.69 -21.20 35.99
N LEU A 807 20.45 -20.17 35.18
CA LEU A 807 19.35 -20.15 34.22
C LEU A 807 19.71 -20.99 33.00
N THR A 808 18.72 -21.64 32.40
CA THR A 808 18.92 -22.42 31.18
C THR A 808 19.18 -21.49 29.99
N SER A 809 19.97 -21.94 29.01
CA SER A 809 20.44 -21.10 27.90
C SER A 809 19.34 -20.65 26.93
N ASP A 810 18.16 -21.26 27.01
CA ASP A 810 16.96 -20.92 26.23
C ASP A 810 16.15 -19.77 26.84
N LYS A 811 16.48 -19.34 28.07
CA LYS A 811 15.79 -18.23 28.73
C LYS A 811 16.30 -16.87 28.26
N VAL A 812 15.37 -15.96 28.02
CA VAL A 812 15.65 -14.54 27.75
C VAL A 812 15.54 -13.77 29.07
N THR A 813 16.68 -13.29 29.57
CA THR A 813 16.71 -12.47 30.79
C THR A 813 16.27 -11.02 30.50
N PRO A 814 15.81 -10.27 31.51
CA PRO A 814 15.51 -8.84 31.35
C PRO A 814 16.68 -8.02 30.78
N LEU A 815 17.93 -8.39 31.13
CA LEU A 815 19.12 -7.71 30.61
C LEU A 815 19.40 -8.06 29.14
N MET A 816 19.23 -9.33 28.75
CA MET A 816 19.33 -9.73 27.33
C MET A 816 18.26 -9.05 26.47
N LEU A 817 17.03 -8.95 26.98
CA LEU A 817 15.95 -8.22 26.32
C LEU A 817 16.30 -6.73 26.19
N ALA A 818 16.81 -6.11 27.24
CA ALA A 818 17.25 -4.72 27.20
C ALA A 818 18.36 -4.48 26.16
N ASP A 819 19.35 -5.36 26.08
CA ASP A 819 20.43 -5.26 25.08
C ASP A 819 19.87 -5.35 23.64
N SER A 820 18.94 -6.26 23.39
CA SER A 820 18.28 -6.40 22.08
C SER A 820 17.45 -5.17 21.70
N LEU A 821 16.67 -4.63 22.65
CA LEU A 821 15.85 -3.45 22.42
C LEU A 821 16.68 -2.19 22.19
N GLU A 822 17.78 -2.05 22.94
CA GLU A 822 18.71 -0.93 22.76
C GLU A 822 19.36 -0.98 21.37
N LEU A 823 19.82 -2.16 20.94
CA LEU A 823 20.40 -2.34 19.61
C LEU A 823 19.39 -1.96 18.52
N ALA A 824 18.19 -2.55 18.57
CA ALA A 824 17.11 -2.26 17.62
C ALA A 824 16.79 -0.76 17.57
N GLY A 825 16.59 -0.11 18.73
CA GLY A 825 16.31 1.32 18.80
C GLY A 825 17.42 2.18 18.19
N ARG A 826 18.69 1.88 18.47
CA ARG A 826 19.84 2.61 17.89
C ARG A 826 19.96 2.40 16.38
N ASP A 827 19.71 1.19 15.90
CA ASP A 827 19.78 0.87 14.48
C ASP A 827 18.67 1.58 13.69
N VAL A 828 17.44 1.63 14.21
CA VAL A 828 16.37 2.44 13.60
C VAL A 828 16.78 3.90 13.48
N LEU A 829 17.26 4.53 14.57
CA LEU A 829 17.71 5.93 14.54
C LEU A 829 18.82 6.16 13.50
N LYS A 830 19.74 5.20 13.36
CA LYS A 830 20.82 5.25 12.35
C LYS A 830 20.27 5.12 10.93
N LEU A 831 19.27 4.27 10.71
CA LEU A 831 18.66 4.03 9.40
C LEU A 831 17.82 5.22 8.93
N VAL A 832 17.05 5.86 9.83
CA VAL A 832 16.15 6.98 9.47
C VAL A 832 16.86 8.31 9.31
N LYS A 833 17.93 8.57 10.07
CA LYS A 833 18.63 9.87 10.09
C LYS A 833 19.04 10.40 8.70
N PRO A 834 19.58 9.59 7.76
CA PRO A 834 19.91 10.07 6.43
C PRO A 834 18.70 10.48 5.58
N LEU A 835 17.50 9.99 5.90
CA LEU A 835 16.28 10.23 5.13
C LEU A 835 15.56 11.52 5.55
N GLN A 836 15.80 12.01 6.76
CA GLN A 836 15.16 13.20 7.33
C GLN A 836 15.45 14.49 6.56
N THR A 837 16.61 14.60 5.89
CA THR A 837 17.03 15.81 5.17
C THR A 837 16.50 15.89 3.73
N ALA A 838 15.91 14.81 3.21
CA ALA A 838 15.53 14.66 1.80
C ALA A 838 14.03 14.41 1.60
N SER A 839 13.23 14.33 2.67
CA SER A 839 11.88 13.76 2.60
C SER A 839 10.85 14.69 1.96
N VAL A 840 10.18 14.17 0.92
CA VAL A 840 8.85 14.59 0.46
C VAL A 840 7.85 14.42 1.61
N THR A 841 6.80 15.24 1.65
CA THR A 841 5.95 15.42 2.85
C THR A 841 5.41 14.11 3.48
N PRO A 842 4.96 13.06 2.77
CA PRO A 842 4.38 11.87 3.41
C PRO A 842 5.38 10.88 4.02
N LEU A 843 6.63 10.85 3.52
CA LEU A 843 7.68 10.00 4.09
C LEU A 843 8.06 10.45 5.50
N ALA A 844 7.98 11.76 5.77
CA ALA A 844 8.31 12.32 7.08
C ALA A 844 7.48 11.67 8.21
N CYS A 845 6.19 11.42 8.00
CA CYS A 845 5.34 10.76 8.98
C CYS A 845 5.77 9.33 9.30
N GLU A 846 6.26 8.61 8.31
CA GLU A 846 6.77 7.24 8.49
C GLU A 846 8.06 7.27 9.33
N LEU A 847 8.94 8.22 9.04
CA LEU A 847 10.19 8.39 9.77
C LEU A 847 9.94 8.81 11.23
N ASP A 848 8.95 9.66 11.47
CA ASP A 848 8.55 10.07 12.82
C ASP A 848 7.97 8.91 13.63
N ASP A 849 7.15 8.04 13.01
CA ASP A 849 6.65 6.82 13.66
C ASP A 849 7.79 5.86 14.01
N LEU A 850 8.74 5.66 13.09
CA LEU A 850 9.94 4.83 13.31
C LEU A 850 10.83 5.41 14.42
N GLU A 851 11.05 6.73 14.44
CA GLU A 851 11.82 7.38 15.51
C GLU A 851 11.10 7.28 16.85
N THR A 852 9.77 7.34 16.87
CA THR A 852 8.96 7.14 18.07
C THR A 852 9.11 5.72 18.61
N TRP A 853 8.98 4.69 17.77
CA TRP A 853 9.23 3.31 18.18
C TRP A 853 10.67 3.10 18.67
N ALA A 854 11.65 3.71 18.03
CA ALA A 854 13.05 3.60 18.42
C ALA A 854 13.30 4.13 19.84
N TYR A 855 12.75 5.30 20.19
CA TYR A 855 12.86 5.82 21.55
C TYR A 855 12.03 5.04 22.56
N LEU A 856 10.91 4.42 22.15
CA LEU A 856 10.17 3.50 23.00
C LEU A 856 10.97 2.21 23.30
N SER A 857 11.73 1.69 22.33
CA SER A 857 12.67 0.57 22.57
C SER A 857 13.77 0.96 23.56
N LEU A 858 14.38 2.14 23.38
CA LEU A 858 15.42 2.65 24.29
C LEU A 858 14.87 2.91 25.70
N TYR A 859 13.66 3.47 25.78
CA TYR A 859 12.93 3.63 27.04
C TYR A 859 12.74 2.28 27.74
N PHE A 860 12.24 1.28 27.02
CA PHE A 860 11.98 -0.04 27.61
C PHE A 860 13.28 -0.73 28.04
N ALA A 861 14.34 -0.64 27.24
CA ALA A 861 15.66 -1.18 27.57
C ALA A 861 16.20 -0.62 28.89
N ASP A 862 16.24 0.70 29.05
CA ASP A 862 16.73 1.33 30.27
C ASP A 862 15.79 1.09 31.46
N LYS A 863 14.47 0.99 31.22
CA LYS A 863 13.51 0.67 32.27
C LYS A 863 13.66 -0.77 32.80
N LEU A 864 13.94 -1.74 31.93
CA LEU A 864 14.28 -3.11 32.32
C LEU A 864 15.53 -3.15 33.21
N ARG A 865 16.60 -2.47 32.79
CA ARG A 865 17.85 -2.38 33.57
C ARG A 865 17.64 -1.66 34.89
N ALA A 866 16.85 -0.60 34.90
CA ALA A 866 16.48 0.11 36.11
C ALA A 866 15.68 -0.77 37.08
N GLY A 867 14.72 -1.55 36.58
CA GLY A 867 13.95 -2.49 37.37
C GLY A 867 14.83 -3.56 38.02
N VAL A 868 15.79 -4.13 37.28
CA VAL A 868 16.78 -5.09 37.80
C VAL A 868 17.61 -4.45 38.93
N ALA A 869 18.19 -3.27 38.68
CA ALA A 869 19.00 -2.57 39.68
C ALA A 869 18.17 -2.17 40.93
N LEU A 870 16.93 -1.73 40.73
CA LEU A 870 16.04 -1.36 41.83
C LEU A 870 15.68 -2.58 42.68
N GLN A 871 15.36 -3.71 42.05
CA GLN A 871 15.02 -4.94 42.76
C GLN A 871 16.24 -5.53 43.49
N GLU A 872 17.45 -5.45 42.91
CA GLU A 872 18.69 -5.82 43.59
C GLU A 872 18.94 -4.93 44.82
N PHE A 873 18.76 -3.60 44.70
CA PHE A 873 18.84 -2.70 45.84
C PHE A 873 17.84 -3.06 46.93
N ARG A 874 16.58 -3.35 46.57
CA ARG A 874 15.57 -3.73 47.55
C ARG A 874 15.95 -4.99 48.31
N ARG A 875 16.61 -5.95 47.66
CA ARG A 875 17.01 -7.22 48.28
C ARG A 875 18.31 -7.13 49.08
N THR A 876 19.27 -6.33 48.63
CA THR A 876 20.64 -6.30 49.19
C THR A 876 20.95 -5.07 50.05
N GLY A 877 20.18 -4.00 49.90
CA GLY A 877 20.48 -2.68 50.46
C GLY A 877 21.61 -1.92 49.76
N ASN A 878 22.15 -2.43 48.64
CA ASN A 878 23.26 -1.80 47.93
C ASN A 878 22.87 -0.45 47.30
N LYS A 879 23.29 0.65 47.92
CA LYS A 879 22.99 2.02 47.47
C LYS A 879 23.54 2.38 46.09
N LEU A 880 24.56 1.67 45.60
CA LEU A 880 25.04 1.85 44.23
C LEU A 880 23.98 1.44 43.20
N GLN A 881 23.26 0.34 43.46
CA GLN A 881 22.19 -0.11 42.58
C GLN A 881 20.98 0.82 42.60
N GLN A 882 20.67 1.41 43.76
CA GLN A 882 19.66 2.46 43.83
C GLN A 882 20.04 3.68 42.97
N ALA A 883 21.29 4.14 43.08
CA ALA A 883 21.79 5.25 42.27
C ALA A 883 21.81 4.92 40.76
N ASN A 884 22.13 3.68 40.41
CA ASN A 884 22.09 3.19 39.04
C ASN A 884 20.65 3.20 38.48
N ALA A 885 19.68 2.66 39.22
CA ALA A 885 18.27 2.70 38.84
C ALA A 885 17.77 4.14 38.61
N VAL A 886 18.14 5.08 39.50
CA VAL A 886 17.78 6.50 39.35
C VAL A 886 18.38 7.11 38.08
N THR A 887 19.64 6.80 37.75
CA THR A 887 20.29 7.28 36.52
C THR A 887 19.58 6.75 35.27
N LEU A 888 19.31 5.44 35.22
CA LEU A 888 18.64 4.78 34.08
C LEU A 888 17.21 5.30 33.88
N LEU A 889 16.46 5.52 34.96
CA LEU A 889 15.12 6.14 34.87
C LEU A 889 15.20 7.62 34.45
N GLY A 890 16.31 8.30 34.75
CA GLY A 890 16.61 9.63 34.21
C GLY A 890 16.75 9.61 32.68
N ASN A 891 17.42 8.60 32.11
CA ASN A 891 17.47 8.41 30.66
C ASN A 891 16.08 8.12 30.08
N CYS A 892 15.29 7.28 30.77
CA CYS A 892 13.91 6.98 30.38
C CYS A 892 13.07 8.25 30.23
N LEU A 893 13.17 9.21 31.16
CA LEU A 893 12.49 10.49 31.05
C LEU A 893 12.93 11.27 29.79
N ILE A 894 14.24 11.32 29.50
CA ILE A 894 14.75 11.98 28.29
C ILE A 894 14.20 11.34 27.02
N TYR A 895 14.13 10.00 26.96
CA TYR A 895 13.53 9.31 25.81
C TYR A 895 12.03 9.62 25.68
N TRP A 896 11.30 9.65 26.79
CA TRP A 896 9.87 9.98 26.79
C TRP A 896 9.59 11.43 26.35
N GLU A 897 10.43 12.39 26.75
CA GLU A 897 10.34 13.77 26.29
C GLU A 897 10.54 13.88 24.77
N LYS A 898 11.45 13.08 24.19
CA LYS A 898 11.61 13.02 22.74
C LYS A 898 10.38 12.44 22.04
N ILE A 899 9.84 11.34 22.57
CA ILE A 899 8.60 10.72 22.07
C ILE A 899 7.46 11.75 22.09
N SER A 900 7.27 12.43 23.22
CA SER A 900 6.26 13.47 23.39
C SER A 900 6.46 14.60 22.38
N LYS A 901 7.69 15.08 22.18
CA LYS A 901 7.99 16.14 21.22
C LYS A 901 7.69 15.74 19.78
N ILE A 902 8.09 14.54 19.37
CA ILE A 902 7.86 14.03 18.01
C ILE A 902 6.36 13.89 17.77
N THR A 903 5.68 13.12 18.62
CA THR A 903 4.26 12.78 18.44
C THR A 903 3.33 13.98 18.54
N SER A 904 3.57 14.93 19.45
CA SER A 904 2.73 16.14 19.57
C SER A 904 2.78 17.07 18.35
N SER A 905 3.74 16.87 17.44
CA SER A 905 3.83 17.65 16.21
C SER A 905 2.88 17.17 15.10
N HIS A 906 2.40 15.92 15.16
CA HIS A 906 1.58 15.32 14.09
C HIS A 906 0.44 14.41 14.57
N TYR A 907 0.35 14.08 15.87
CA TYR A 907 -0.77 13.35 16.46
C TYR A 907 -1.61 14.23 17.40
N LYS A 908 -2.93 14.00 17.35
CA LYS A 908 -3.91 14.56 18.28
C LYS A 908 -4.06 13.62 19.48
N GLU A 909 -4.59 14.15 20.58
CA GLU A 909 -5.11 13.29 21.63
C GLU A 909 -6.31 12.50 21.09
N VAL A 910 -6.34 11.18 21.34
CA VAL A 910 -7.37 10.29 20.82
C VAL A 910 -8.21 9.64 21.92
N PRO A 911 -9.51 9.41 21.70
CA PRO A 911 -10.30 8.60 22.62
C PRO A 911 -9.78 7.16 22.59
N TYR A 912 -9.47 6.62 23.76
CA TYR A 912 -9.03 5.23 23.91
C TYR A 912 -10.07 4.41 24.70
N LEU A 913 -10.29 4.74 25.97
CA LEU A 913 -11.31 4.10 26.81
C LEU A 913 -12.55 4.96 27.09
N GLU A 914 -12.60 6.19 26.57
CA GLU A 914 -13.75 7.05 26.81
C GLU A 914 -15.05 6.42 26.29
N GLY A 915 -16.11 6.48 27.09
CA GLY A 915 -17.42 5.91 26.74
C GLY A 915 -17.51 4.38 26.79
N TYR A 916 -16.42 3.68 27.13
CA TYR A 916 -16.46 2.24 27.33
C TYR A 916 -17.23 1.89 28.61
N LYS A 917 -18.31 1.10 28.51
CA LYS A 917 -19.22 0.82 29.63
C LYS A 917 -18.57 0.16 30.85
N SER A 918 -17.49 -0.61 30.66
CA SER A 918 -16.73 -1.25 31.75
C SER A 918 -15.55 -0.41 32.26
N SER A 919 -15.41 0.85 31.80
CA SER A 919 -14.36 1.79 32.27
C SER A 919 -14.54 2.27 33.71
N SER A 920 -15.63 1.90 34.40
CA SER A 920 -15.78 2.21 35.83
C SER A 920 -14.63 1.70 36.68
N ASN A 921 -13.96 0.65 36.22
CA ASN A 921 -12.81 0.02 36.88
C ASN A 921 -11.47 0.32 36.20
N SER A 922 -11.45 1.12 35.12
CA SER A 922 -10.20 1.52 34.45
C SER A 922 -9.64 2.79 35.05
N PHE A 923 -8.35 3.05 34.82
CA PHE A 923 -7.81 4.37 35.15
C PHE A 923 -8.50 5.47 34.33
N LYS A 924 -8.74 6.60 35.00
CA LYS A 924 -9.34 7.78 34.36
C LYS A 924 -8.39 8.44 33.35
N ASP A 925 -7.07 8.31 33.54
CA ASP A 925 -6.08 8.89 32.64
C ASP A 925 -6.04 8.20 31.26
N ALA A 926 -6.42 6.91 31.19
CA ALA A 926 -6.51 6.11 29.97
C ALA A 926 -7.74 6.38 29.09
N LYS A 927 -8.67 7.25 29.52
CA LYS A 927 -9.85 7.62 28.72
C LYS A 927 -9.47 8.22 27.36
N TYR A 928 -8.46 9.08 27.37
CA TYR A 928 -7.90 9.71 26.19
C TYR A 928 -6.38 9.57 26.21
N PHE A 929 -5.81 9.25 25.07
CA PHE A 929 -4.39 8.95 24.93
C PHE A 929 -3.65 10.02 24.13
N SER A 930 -2.55 10.50 24.71
CA SER A 930 -1.42 11.10 24.00
C SER A 930 -0.16 10.84 24.83
N TRP A 931 0.99 10.68 24.18
CA TRP A 931 2.26 10.41 24.87
C TRP A 931 2.64 11.48 25.88
N THR A 932 2.38 12.75 25.56
CA THR A 932 2.69 13.93 26.41
C THR A 932 2.03 13.87 27.79
N LYS A 933 0.86 13.23 27.93
CA LYS A 933 0.17 13.13 29.22
C LYS A 933 0.90 12.27 30.24
N TYR A 934 1.76 11.37 29.76
CA TYR A 934 2.44 10.38 30.60
C TYR A 934 3.88 10.76 30.95
N THR A 935 4.37 11.93 30.53
CA THR A 935 5.72 12.43 30.90
C THR A 935 5.91 12.49 32.42
N LEU A 936 4.89 12.94 33.16
CA LEU A 936 4.95 12.98 34.63
C LEU A 936 5.00 11.58 35.26
N GLN A 937 4.48 10.54 34.59
CA GLN A 937 4.56 9.16 35.07
C GLN A 937 5.95 8.57 34.82
N ALA A 938 6.60 8.90 33.70
CA ALA A 938 8.01 8.57 33.49
C ALA A 938 8.92 9.24 34.54
N GLU A 939 8.64 10.49 34.93
CA GLU A 939 9.34 11.17 36.03
C GLU A 939 9.02 10.52 37.39
N ARG A 940 7.79 10.06 37.60
CA ARG A 940 7.36 9.40 38.85
C ARG A 940 8.19 8.15 39.16
N ASP A 941 8.56 7.36 38.17
CA ASP A 941 9.42 6.19 38.38
C ASP A 941 10.78 6.56 39.02
N ILE A 942 11.35 7.72 38.66
CA ILE A 942 12.58 8.23 39.30
C ILE A 942 12.35 8.46 40.80
N ASN A 943 11.19 9.01 41.17
CA ASN A 943 10.83 9.26 42.56
C ASN A 943 10.56 7.96 43.32
N ILE A 944 9.97 6.95 42.68
CA ILE A 944 9.83 5.59 43.23
C ILE A 944 11.21 5.03 43.57
N ALA A 945 12.16 5.08 42.63
CA ALA A 945 13.52 4.57 42.87
C ALA A 945 14.27 5.34 43.96
N LYS A 946 14.17 6.67 44.02
CA LYS A 946 14.76 7.51 45.09
C LYS A 946 14.17 7.20 46.47
N GLY A 947 12.86 6.96 46.53
CA GLY A 947 12.12 6.69 47.76
C GLY A 947 12.19 5.23 48.23
N ALA A 948 12.70 4.32 47.39
CA ALA A 948 12.74 2.89 47.68
C ALA A 948 13.56 2.57 48.94
N ARG A 949 13.14 1.51 49.64
CA ARG A 949 13.80 0.96 50.83
C ARG A 949 14.13 -0.52 50.61
N PRO A 950 15.18 -1.04 51.28
CA PRO A 950 15.41 -2.48 51.33
C PRO A 950 14.22 -3.21 51.96
N PHE A 951 14.01 -4.46 51.55
CA PHE A 951 12.99 -5.38 52.10
C PHE A 951 13.31 -5.81 53.53
#